data_AF-A0A951QJW0-F1
#
_entry.id   AF-A0A951QJW0-F1
#
_cell.length_a   1.000
_cell.length_b   1.000
_cell.length_c   1.000
_cell.angle_alpha   90.00
_cell.angle_beta   90.00
_cell.angle_gamma   90.00
#
_symmetry.space_group_name_H-M   'P 1'
#
loop_
_entity.id
_entity.type
_entity.pdbx_description
1 polymer ?
#
loop_
_entity_poly.entity_id
_entity_poly.type
_entity_poly.pdbx_seq_one_letter_code
_entity_poly.pdbx_strand_id
1 'polypeptide(L)'
;MGSQQFSWAVILCSFKGGQGDASIEKFVRQAFTPGAGGLVEYWRDISLGSVDISSSKVFGWVELGITRLEAGGKGRTALVNEARKAAKNAGIDVETGFFSQIAIFTHDWSRDDIDRNGPNRYDYWLDGSSDGKTVSAPPHGHSGSFLAHEMAHVHGLSHDYAADLKTAYGDPFCIMSAMNVKSFSHSTISKPFGPSLCLPHLIQKGWIDISRVYRDDGNWMTQSSGITLPLATVNDLSARANLGIKLAYSSNRGIWDYYLEFVRPISWNQGFNDSYLLVRRMFASGEGETSALLGSIKIPSEIKVSVDFVEPLGNVLFQVEQFDTDGRIVKVTAQKLKLRPAVSAISTVPGGTSLFVIGLDAQVWSQYFDPRQENPVWSGWFPLSGRASSLSAISTVPGGTSLFVIGLDGRVWSQYFDPRQESPVWSGWFPLGDNVFPQASTVSAISTVPGGTSLFVIGLDGQVWSQYFDPRQENPVWSGWFPLGGQASSLSAISTVPGGTSLFVIGLDGRVWSQYFDPRQESPVWSGWFPLGDNVFPQASTVSAISTVPGGISLFVIGLDGQVWSQYFDPRQENPVWSGWFPLGGQASSLSAISTVPGGTSLFVIGLDGRVWSQYFDPRQENPVWSGWFPLGDNVFPQTSTVSAISTVPGGTSLFVIGLDGRVWSQYFDPRQENPVWSGWFPLGDNVFPYDAVV
;
A
#
# COMPACT_ATOMS: atom_id res chain seq x y z
N MET A 1 -33.39 -17.43 -3.77
CA MET A 1 -33.47 -17.07 -5.21
C MET A 1 -33.87 -18.33 -5.98
N GLY A 2 -34.64 -18.21 -7.07
CA GLY A 2 -35.02 -19.39 -7.85
C GLY A 2 -33.82 -19.93 -8.63
N SER A 3 -33.57 -21.25 -8.58
CA SER A 3 -32.52 -21.87 -9.37
C SER A 3 -32.85 -21.75 -10.86
N GLN A 4 -31.88 -21.33 -11.68
CA GLN A 4 -32.00 -21.37 -13.13
C GLN A 4 -31.40 -22.69 -13.64
N GLN A 5 -32.13 -23.34 -14.53
CA GLN A 5 -31.72 -24.62 -15.10
C GLN A 5 -30.75 -24.38 -16.26
N PHE A 6 -29.50 -24.83 -16.10
CA PHE A 6 -28.41 -24.69 -17.06
C PHE A 6 -27.94 -26.06 -17.53
N SER A 7 -28.84 -26.85 -18.11
CA SER A 7 -28.53 -28.24 -18.47
C SER A 7 -27.54 -28.29 -19.64
N TRP A 8 -26.52 -29.15 -19.53
CA TRP A 8 -25.48 -29.29 -20.56
C TRP A 8 -25.66 -30.57 -21.37
N ALA A 9 -25.43 -30.47 -22.68
CA ALA A 9 -25.26 -31.63 -23.55
C ALA A 9 -23.77 -31.99 -23.63
N VAL A 10 -23.38 -33.10 -23.03
CA VAL A 10 -22.00 -33.57 -23.01
C VAL A 10 -21.83 -34.69 -24.03
N ILE A 11 -21.00 -34.45 -25.04
CA ILE A 11 -20.86 -35.29 -26.22
C ILE A 11 -19.49 -35.98 -26.16
N LEU A 12 -19.48 -37.31 -25.99
CA LEU A 12 -18.26 -38.10 -26.05
C LEU A 12 -17.88 -38.31 -27.53
N CYS A 13 -16.70 -37.83 -27.95
CA CYS A 13 -16.33 -37.79 -29.36
C CYS A 13 -15.14 -38.71 -29.66
N SER A 14 -15.30 -39.63 -30.60
CA SER A 14 -14.18 -40.35 -31.22
C SER A 14 -13.89 -39.78 -32.59
N PHE A 15 -12.62 -39.55 -32.92
CA PHE A 15 -12.24 -39.17 -34.29
C PHE A 15 -12.58 -40.31 -35.26
N LYS A 16 -12.75 -39.98 -36.55
CA LYS A 16 -13.05 -40.96 -37.60
C LYS A 16 -12.06 -42.13 -37.60
N GLY A 17 -12.57 -43.35 -37.49
CA GLY A 17 -11.76 -44.58 -37.41
C GLY A 17 -11.07 -44.79 -36.06
N GLY A 18 -11.33 -43.93 -35.07
CA GLY A 18 -10.86 -44.07 -33.69
C GLY A 18 -11.87 -44.77 -32.80
N GLN A 19 -11.46 -45.04 -31.55
CA GLN A 19 -12.33 -45.62 -30.53
C GLN A 19 -12.50 -44.68 -29.34
N GLY A 20 -13.57 -44.90 -28.58
CA GLY A 20 -13.79 -44.24 -27.30
C GLY A 20 -12.85 -44.72 -26.21
N ASP A 21 -12.81 -43.99 -25.09
CA ASP A 21 -11.97 -44.30 -23.92
C ASP A 21 -12.84 -44.51 -22.68
N ALA A 22 -12.82 -45.71 -22.12
CA ALA A 22 -13.64 -46.08 -20.97
C ALA A 22 -13.29 -45.31 -19.69
N SER A 23 -12.04 -44.88 -19.52
CA SER A 23 -11.60 -44.10 -18.36
C SER A 23 -12.13 -42.67 -18.42
N ILE A 24 -12.11 -42.06 -19.61
CA ILE A 24 -12.68 -40.73 -19.88
C ILE A 24 -14.19 -40.77 -19.69
N GLU A 25 -14.86 -41.75 -20.31
CA GLU A 25 -16.30 -41.91 -20.17
C GLU A 25 -16.71 -42.10 -18.71
N LYS A 26 -15.99 -42.92 -17.94
CA LYS A 26 -16.23 -43.10 -16.51
C LYS A 26 -16.15 -41.78 -15.76
N PHE A 27 -15.08 -41.00 -15.96
CA PHE A 27 -14.93 -39.69 -15.33
C PHE A 27 -16.09 -38.75 -15.69
N VAL A 28 -16.38 -38.58 -16.97
CA VAL A 28 -17.41 -37.64 -17.44
C VAL A 28 -18.79 -38.04 -16.92
N ARG A 29 -19.14 -39.33 -16.97
CA ARG A 29 -20.41 -39.82 -16.41
C ARG A 29 -20.49 -39.56 -14.91
N GLN A 30 -19.44 -39.83 -14.15
CA GLN A 30 -19.40 -39.53 -12.71
C GLN A 30 -19.52 -38.01 -12.44
N ALA A 31 -18.82 -37.17 -13.21
CA ALA A 31 -18.83 -35.73 -13.03
C ALA A 31 -20.24 -35.12 -13.23
N PHE A 32 -21.04 -35.65 -14.16
CA PHE A 32 -22.38 -35.16 -14.45
C PHE A 32 -23.51 -35.98 -13.80
N THR A 33 -23.21 -36.91 -12.89
CA THR A 33 -24.22 -37.69 -12.17
C THR A 33 -24.58 -36.97 -10.85
N PRO A 34 -25.85 -36.59 -10.62
CA PRO A 34 -26.28 -36.04 -9.34
C PRO A 34 -26.00 -37.01 -8.17
N GLY A 35 -25.47 -36.49 -7.07
CA GLY A 35 -25.09 -37.23 -5.88
C GLY A 35 -23.70 -37.86 -5.94
N ALA A 36 -22.97 -37.75 -7.05
CA ALA A 36 -21.62 -38.32 -7.18
C ALA A 36 -20.51 -37.44 -6.58
N GLY A 37 -20.83 -36.19 -6.18
CA GLY A 37 -19.85 -35.21 -5.73
C GLY A 37 -19.07 -34.62 -6.91
N GLY A 38 -19.71 -34.54 -8.09
CA GLY A 38 -19.09 -34.12 -9.33
C GLY A 38 -19.32 -32.63 -9.64
N LEU A 39 -19.34 -32.31 -10.93
CA LEU A 39 -19.64 -30.97 -11.43
C LEU A 39 -21.06 -30.51 -11.07
N VAL A 40 -22.01 -31.44 -10.89
CA VAL A 40 -23.38 -31.11 -10.48
C VAL A 40 -23.39 -30.44 -9.09
N GLU A 41 -22.78 -31.09 -8.11
CA GLU A 41 -22.64 -30.52 -6.76
C GLU A 41 -21.73 -29.31 -6.76
N TYR A 42 -20.62 -29.36 -7.51
CA TYR A 42 -19.70 -28.24 -7.62
C TYR A 42 -20.41 -26.96 -8.06
N TRP A 43 -21.11 -26.98 -9.19
CA TRP A 43 -21.81 -25.81 -9.73
C TRP A 43 -22.92 -25.31 -8.83
N ARG A 44 -23.69 -26.23 -8.21
CA ARG A 44 -24.70 -25.86 -7.22
C ARG A 44 -24.06 -25.12 -6.06
N ASP A 45 -22.97 -25.64 -5.50
CA ASP A 45 -22.38 -25.11 -4.28
C ASP A 45 -21.63 -23.79 -4.53
N ILE A 46 -20.79 -23.69 -5.58
CA ILE A 46 -20.03 -22.47 -5.88
C ILE A 46 -20.89 -21.31 -6.37
N SER A 47 -22.12 -21.58 -6.83
CA SER A 47 -23.08 -20.55 -7.26
C SER A 47 -24.18 -20.31 -6.22
N LEU A 48 -24.06 -20.91 -5.03
CA LEU A 48 -25.03 -20.81 -3.94
C LEU A 48 -26.47 -21.20 -4.38
N GLY A 49 -26.57 -22.19 -5.26
CA GLY A 49 -27.82 -22.73 -5.81
C GLY A 49 -28.36 -21.96 -7.02
N SER A 50 -27.66 -20.94 -7.51
CA SER A 50 -28.11 -20.16 -8.68
C SER A 50 -27.97 -20.92 -10.00
N VAL A 51 -26.98 -21.81 -10.09
CA VAL A 51 -26.72 -22.65 -11.26
C VAL A 51 -27.09 -24.10 -10.95
N ASP A 52 -28.13 -24.60 -11.62
CA ASP A 52 -28.52 -26.00 -11.56
C ASP A 52 -28.23 -26.70 -12.89
N ILE A 53 -27.25 -27.63 -12.87
CA ILE A 53 -26.88 -28.45 -14.02
C ILE A 53 -27.35 -29.92 -13.87
N SER A 54 -28.20 -30.24 -12.90
CA SER A 54 -28.58 -31.62 -12.56
C SER A 54 -29.31 -32.38 -13.68
N SER A 55 -29.91 -31.67 -14.63
CA SER A 55 -30.56 -32.26 -15.81
C SER A 55 -29.66 -32.31 -17.05
N SER A 56 -28.34 -32.10 -16.88
CA SER A 56 -27.35 -32.32 -17.93
C SER A 56 -27.32 -33.79 -18.36
N LYS A 57 -26.96 -34.04 -19.62
CA LYS A 57 -26.94 -35.39 -20.19
C LYS A 57 -25.61 -35.70 -20.85
N VAL A 58 -25.04 -36.84 -20.48
CA VAL A 58 -23.86 -37.42 -21.13
C VAL A 58 -24.30 -38.39 -22.20
N PHE A 59 -24.13 -38.00 -23.45
CA PHE A 59 -24.39 -38.83 -24.62
C PHE A 59 -23.23 -39.81 -24.85
N GLY A 60 -23.54 -40.98 -25.43
CA GLY A 60 -22.53 -41.99 -25.76
C GLY A 60 -21.55 -41.52 -26.84
N TRP A 61 -20.56 -42.35 -27.15
CA TRP A 61 -19.55 -42.06 -28.16
C TRP A 61 -20.18 -41.82 -29.54
N VAL A 62 -19.91 -40.65 -30.13
CA VAL A 62 -20.24 -40.33 -31.52
C VAL A 62 -18.95 -40.22 -32.33
N GLU A 63 -18.95 -40.82 -33.52
CA GLU A 63 -17.82 -40.73 -34.43
C GLU A 63 -17.87 -39.42 -35.23
N LEU A 64 -16.80 -38.64 -35.15
CA LEU A 64 -16.65 -37.39 -35.88
C LEU A 64 -16.44 -37.65 -37.38
N GLY A 65 -16.88 -36.70 -38.21
CA GLY A 65 -16.63 -36.75 -39.66
C GLY A 65 -15.17 -36.50 -40.06
N ILE A 66 -14.33 -36.10 -39.11
CA ILE A 66 -12.92 -35.76 -39.30
C ILE A 66 -11.99 -36.76 -38.58
N THR A 67 -10.82 -36.98 -39.15
CA THR A 67 -9.72 -37.73 -38.54
C THR A 67 -9.03 -36.90 -37.45
N ARG A 68 -8.26 -37.56 -36.59
CA ARG A 68 -7.45 -36.92 -35.55
C ARG A 68 -6.46 -35.91 -36.14
N LEU A 69 -5.85 -36.23 -37.28
CA LEU A 69 -4.89 -35.36 -37.97
C LEU A 69 -5.54 -34.05 -38.43
N GLU A 70 -6.75 -34.12 -39.00
CA GLU A 70 -7.51 -32.96 -39.49
C GLU A 70 -8.00 -32.03 -38.37
N ALA A 71 -7.97 -32.49 -37.12
CA ALA A 71 -8.43 -31.72 -35.97
C ALA A 71 -7.39 -30.72 -35.44
N GLY A 72 -6.10 -30.90 -35.77
CA GLY A 72 -5.02 -30.01 -35.33
C GLY A 72 -5.23 -28.58 -35.82
N GLY A 73 -5.11 -27.60 -34.91
CA GLY A 73 -5.21 -26.18 -35.26
C GLY A 73 -6.59 -25.71 -35.72
N LYS A 74 -7.60 -26.59 -35.76
CA LYS A 74 -8.95 -26.28 -36.24
C LYS A 74 -9.70 -25.28 -35.35
N GLY A 75 -9.28 -25.17 -34.08
CA GLY A 75 -9.85 -24.28 -33.08
C GLY A 75 -11.11 -24.84 -32.39
N ARG A 76 -11.32 -24.41 -31.14
CA ARG A 76 -12.36 -24.93 -30.24
C ARG A 76 -13.79 -24.91 -30.83
N THR A 77 -14.22 -23.78 -31.40
CA THR A 77 -15.58 -23.64 -31.96
C THR A 77 -15.81 -24.63 -33.11
N ALA A 78 -14.80 -24.82 -33.97
CA ALA A 78 -14.91 -25.75 -35.09
C ALA A 78 -14.97 -27.20 -34.60
N LEU A 79 -14.20 -27.57 -33.57
CA LEU A 79 -14.22 -28.90 -32.98
C LEU A 79 -15.59 -29.22 -32.34
N VAL A 80 -16.17 -28.27 -31.59
CA VAL A 80 -17.52 -28.46 -31.01
C VAL A 80 -18.58 -28.57 -32.10
N ASN A 81 -18.48 -27.78 -33.17
CA ASN A 81 -19.41 -27.86 -34.30
C ASN A 81 -19.34 -29.22 -35.01
N GLU A 82 -18.15 -29.82 -35.14
CA GLU A 82 -18.04 -31.21 -35.64
C GLU A 82 -18.73 -32.21 -34.71
N ALA A 83 -18.61 -32.05 -33.40
CA ALA A 83 -19.28 -32.90 -32.42
C ALA A 83 -20.81 -32.81 -32.52
N ARG A 84 -21.36 -31.59 -32.64
CA ARG A 84 -22.80 -31.35 -32.85
C ARG A 84 -23.30 -31.99 -34.14
N LYS A 85 -22.53 -31.85 -35.23
CA LYS A 85 -22.85 -32.46 -36.52
C LYS A 85 -22.84 -33.98 -36.44
N ALA A 86 -21.85 -34.57 -35.76
CA ALA A 86 -21.76 -36.01 -35.53
C ALA A 86 -22.96 -36.54 -34.72
N ALA A 87 -23.31 -35.85 -33.63
CA ALA A 87 -24.49 -36.20 -32.82
C ALA A 87 -25.78 -36.16 -33.66
N LYS A 88 -25.99 -35.11 -34.46
CA LYS A 88 -27.14 -35.00 -35.36
C LYS A 88 -27.19 -36.15 -36.37
N ASN A 89 -26.06 -36.52 -36.98
CA ASN A 89 -25.99 -37.64 -37.91
C ASN A 89 -26.30 -38.99 -37.25
N ALA A 90 -25.99 -39.13 -35.95
CA ALA A 90 -26.35 -40.29 -35.14
C ALA A 90 -27.80 -40.26 -34.63
N GLY A 91 -28.61 -39.27 -35.01
CA GLY A 91 -29.99 -39.11 -34.56
C GLY A 91 -30.13 -38.62 -33.10
N ILE A 92 -29.08 -37.99 -32.56
CA ILE A 92 -29.03 -37.48 -31.19
C ILE A 92 -29.24 -35.97 -31.22
N ASP A 93 -30.27 -35.50 -30.52
CA ASP A 93 -30.49 -34.06 -30.30
C ASP A 93 -29.69 -33.59 -29.07
N VAL A 94 -28.76 -32.67 -29.31
CA VAL A 94 -27.86 -32.06 -28.32
C VAL A 94 -28.06 -30.54 -28.21
N GLU A 95 -29.08 -30.00 -28.89
CA GLU A 95 -29.34 -28.57 -28.98
C GLU A 95 -30.62 -28.20 -28.25
N THR A 96 -31.69 -28.97 -28.45
CA THR A 96 -32.98 -28.65 -27.84
C THR A 96 -32.98 -28.93 -26.34
N GLY A 97 -33.35 -27.93 -25.54
CA GLY A 97 -33.50 -28.08 -24.09
C GLY A 97 -32.17 -28.06 -23.30
N PHE A 98 -31.04 -27.80 -23.96
CA PHE A 98 -29.75 -27.62 -23.31
C PHE A 98 -29.30 -26.16 -23.39
N PHE A 99 -28.68 -25.69 -22.30
CA PHE A 99 -28.06 -24.38 -22.19
C PHE A 99 -26.81 -24.26 -23.07
N SER A 100 -25.97 -25.29 -23.09
CA SER A 100 -24.73 -25.31 -23.86
C SER A 100 -24.22 -26.75 -24.10
N GLN A 101 -23.18 -26.88 -24.93
CA GLN A 101 -22.56 -28.14 -25.33
C GLN A 101 -21.11 -28.23 -24.85
N ILE A 102 -20.72 -29.44 -24.47
CA ILE A 102 -19.33 -29.83 -24.20
C ILE A 102 -18.95 -30.97 -25.15
N ALA A 103 -17.89 -30.78 -25.94
CA ALA A 103 -17.31 -31.85 -26.75
C ALA A 103 -16.09 -32.44 -26.04
N ILE A 104 -16.19 -33.71 -25.64
CA ILE A 104 -15.11 -34.44 -24.98
C ILE A 104 -14.30 -35.22 -26.02
N PHE A 105 -12.99 -34.99 -26.10
CA PHE A 105 -12.09 -35.67 -27.03
C PHE A 105 -11.13 -36.62 -26.31
N THR A 106 -10.60 -37.62 -27.04
CA THR A 106 -9.72 -38.64 -26.49
C THR A 106 -8.22 -38.33 -26.59
N HIS A 107 -7.84 -37.23 -27.24
CA HIS A 107 -6.43 -36.88 -27.50
C HIS A 107 -6.17 -35.40 -27.28
N ASP A 108 -4.97 -35.06 -26.82
CA ASP A 108 -4.52 -33.66 -26.63
C ASP A 108 -3.94 -33.04 -27.92
N TRP A 109 -3.48 -33.89 -28.83
CA TRP A 109 -2.75 -33.49 -30.02
C TRP A 109 -3.27 -34.25 -31.23
N SER A 110 -3.15 -33.67 -32.42
CA SER A 110 -3.61 -34.30 -33.67
C SER A 110 -2.75 -35.47 -34.14
N ARG A 111 -1.53 -35.61 -33.60
CA ARG A 111 -0.59 -36.73 -33.78
C ARG A 111 0.39 -36.82 -32.60
N ASP A 112 1.11 -37.93 -32.49
CA ASP A 112 1.97 -38.21 -31.32
C ASP A 112 3.43 -37.76 -31.49
N ASP A 113 3.90 -37.61 -32.73
CA ASP A 113 5.27 -37.33 -33.15
C ASP A 113 5.58 -35.82 -33.29
N ILE A 114 5.05 -35.00 -32.38
CA ILE A 114 5.25 -33.55 -32.40
C ILE A 114 6.34 -33.07 -31.43
N ASP A 115 7.07 -32.05 -31.84
CA ASP A 115 7.86 -31.24 -30.92
C ASP A 115 6.93 -30.26 -30.17
N ARG A 116 6.63 -30.59 -28.91
CA ARG A 116 5.75 -29.79 -28.04
C ARG A 116 6.36 -28.46 -27.63
N ASN A 117 7.67 -28.28 -27.80
CA ASN A 117 8.36 -27.03 -27.55
C ASN A 117 8.60 -26.22 -28.83
N GLY A 118 8.29 -26.80 -30.00
CA GLY A 118 8.48 -26.17 -31.29
C GLY A 118 7.51 -25.00 -31.55
N PRO A 119 7.86 -24.09 -32.48
CA PRO A 119 7.03 -22.94 -32.82
C PRO A 119 5.68 -23.32 -33.43
N ASN A 120 5.61 -24.48 -34.10
CA ASN A 120 4.41 -24.95 -34.81
C ASN A 120 3.51 -25.85 -33.95
N ARG A 121 3.73 -25.94 -32.63
CA ARG A 121 2.95 -26.84 -31.76
C ARG A 121 1.45 -26.59 -31.87
N TYR A 122 1.03 -25.33 -32.01
CA TYR A 122 -0.37 -24.94 -32.05
C TYR A 122 -1.12 -25.44 -33.29
N ASP A 123 -0.40 -25.73 -34.39
CA ASP A 123 -0.98 -26.35 -35.59
C ASP A 123 -1.46 -27.78 -35.33
N TYR A 124 -0.94 -28.42 -34.29
CA TYR A 124 -1.27 -29.79 -33.90
C TYR A 124 -2.02 -29.87 -32.57
N TRP A 125 -2.18 -28.75 -31.87
CA TRP A 125 -2.86 -28.68 -30.58
C TRP A 125 -4.36 -28.85 -30.77
N LEU A 126 -4.95 -29.74 -29.97
CA LEU A 126 -6.40 -29.82 -29.81
C LEU A 126 -6.74 -28.90 -28.65
N ASP A 127 -7.33 -27.75 -28.98
CA ASP A 127 -7.57 -26.68 -28.01
C ASP A 127 -8.62 -27.10 -26.97
N GLY A 128 -8.17 -27.30 -25.73
CA GLY A 128 -9.02 -27.52 -24.58
C GLY A 128 -9.38 -26.21 -23.91
N SER A 129 -10.40 -25.55 -24.45
CA SER A 129 -10.85 -24.26 -23.96
C SER A 129 -12.29 -23.97 -24.38
N SER A 130 -12.85 -22.91 -23.83
CA SER A 130 -14.17 -22.35 -24.09
C SER A 130 -14.10 -21.20 -25.09
N ASP A 131 -15.11 -21.08 -25.95
CA ASP A 131 -15.33 -19.88 -26.78
C ASP A 131 -16.34 -18.91 -26.17
N GLY A 132 -16.63 -19.08 -24.87
CA GLY A 132 -17.66 -18.33 -24.15
C GLY A 132 -19.09 -18.77 -24.49
N LYS A 133 -19.26 -19.77 -25.36
CA LYS A 133 -20.57 -20.35 -25.71
C LYS A 133 -20.62 -21.86 -25.53
N THR A 134 -19.50 -22.53 -25.78
CA THR A 134 -19.35 -23.98 -25.75
C THR A 134 -17.96 -24.37 -25.27
N VAL A 135 -17.80 -25.64 -24.88
CA VAL A 135 -16.52 -26.14 -24.35
C VAL A 135 -15.96 -27.25 -25.23
N SER A 136 -14.69 -27.11 -25.60
CA SER A 136 -13.86 -28.18 -26.17
C SER A 136 -12.99 -28.77 -25.06
N ALA A 137 -13.05 -30.08 -24.83
CA ALA A 137 -12.42 -30.74 -23.68
C ALA A 137 -11.64 -32.01 -24.11
N PRO A 138 -10.42 -31.86 -24.64
CA PRO A 138 -9.42 -32.92 -24.77
C PRO A 138 -8.85 -33.34 -23.38
N PRO A 139 -8.04 -34.42 -23.30
CA PRO A 139 -7.58 -35.03 -22.05
C PRO A 139 -6.95 -34.12 -21.00
N HIS A 140 -6.18 -33.10 -21.38
CA HIS A 140 -5.64 -32.13 -20.42
C HIS A 140 -6.75 -31.32 -19.72
N GLY A 141 -7.92 -31.18 -20.34
CA GLY A 141 -9.12 -30.61 -19.73
C GLY A 141 -9.94 -31.59 -18.90
N HIS A 142 -9.57 -32.87 -18.81
CA HIS A 142 -10.31 -33.90 -18.07
C HIS A 142 -9.98 -33.91 -16.58
N SER A 143 -10.19 -32.76 -15.95
CA SER A 143 -10.24 -32.58 -14.50
C SER A 143 -11.52 -31.84 -14.12
N GLY A 144 -11.96 -31.98 -12.86
CA GLY A 144 -13.11 -31.22 -12.38
C GLY A 144 -12.85 -29.73 -12.38
N SER A 145 -11.66 -29.31 -11.90
CA SER A 145 -11.26 -27.90 -11.87
C SER A 145 -11.22 -27.26 -13.25
N PHE A 146 -10.50 -27.86 -14.20
CA PHE A 146 -10.34 -27.27 -15.53
C PHE A 146 -11.66 -27.27 -16.30
N LEU A 147 -12.42 -28.38 -16.27
CA LEU A 147 -13.69 -28.44 -16.96
C LEU A 147 -14.71 -27.44 -16.38
N ALA A 148 -14.72 -27.24 -15.05
CA ALA A 148 -15.54 -26.21 -14.44
C ALA A 148 -15.08 -24.78 -14.81
N HIS A 149 -13.79 -24.52 -14.92
CA HIS A 149 -13.25 -23.26 -15.42
C HIS A 149 -13.74 -22.94 -16.84
N GLU A 150 -13.70 -23.92 -17.75
CA GLU A 150 -14.17 -23.73 -19.12
C GLU A 150 -15.70 -23.53 -19.19
N MET A 151 -16.44 -24.23 -18.34
CA MET A 151 -17.88 -23.99 -18.17
C MET A 151 -18.16 -22.57 -17.64
N ALA A 152 -17.30 -22.04 -16.76
CA ALA A 152 -17.45 -20.70 -16.19
C ALA A 152 -17.34 -19.58 -17.23
N HIS A 153 -16.50 -19.75 -18.25
CA HIS A 153 -16.46 -18.84 -19.40
C HIS A 153 -17.79 -18.78 -20.16
N VAL A 154 -18.54 -19.89 -20.26
CA VAL A 154 -19.88 -19.90 -20.88
C VAL A 154 -20.91 -19.16 -20.01
N HIS A 155 -20.67 -19.09 -18.70
CA HIS A 155 -21.43 -18.22 -17.80
C HIS A 155 -20.97 -16.75 -17.82
N GLY A 156 -20.02 -16.39 -18.70
CA GLY A 156 -19.53 -15.02 -18.91
C GLY A 156 -18.49 -14.57 -17.89
N LEU A 157 -17.76 -15.50 -17.26
CA LEU A 157 -16.68 -15.19 -16.32
C LEU A 157 -15.35 -15.10 -17.07
N SER A 158 -14.52 -14.11 -16.71
CA SER A 158 -13.19 -13.87 -17.29
C SER A 158 -12.09 -14.35 -16.35
N HIS A 159 -10.84 -14.43 -16.83
CA HIS A 159 -9.72 -14.84 -16.00
C HIS A 159 -9.47 -13.88 -14.84
N ASP A 160 -9.08 -14.41 -13.69
CA ASP A 160 -8.60 -13.60 -12.56
C ASP A 160 -7.12 -13.23 -12.72
N TYR A 161 -6.72 -12.09 -12.17
CA TYR A 161 -5.39 -11.52 -12.34
C TYR A 161 -4.62 -11.38 -11.02
N ALA A 162 -3.29 -11.24 -11.15
CA ALA A 162 -2.43 -10.86 -10.04
C ALA A 162 -2.58 -9.38 -9.68
N ALA A 163 -1.98 -8.96 -8.57
CA ALA A 163 -2.03 -7.59 -8.06
C ALA A 163 -1.52 -6.52 -9.06
N ASP A 164 -0.70 -6.92 -10.04
CA ASP A 164 -0.18 -6.05 -11.11
C ASP A 164 -1.22 -5.67 -12.18
N LEU A 165 -2.42 -6.27 -12.13
CA LEU A 165 -3.51 -6.15 -13.11
C LEU A 165 -3.15 -6.55 -14.54
N LYS A 166 -2.06 -7.30 -14.73
CA LYS A 166 -1.54 -7.66 -16.05
C LYS A 166 -1.36 -9.16 -16.19
N THR A 167 -0.96 -9.84 -15.12
CA THR A 167 -0.70 -11.26 -15.13
C THR A 167 -1.99 -12.03 -14.90
N ALA A 168 -2.56 -12.60 -15.98
CA ALA A 168 -3.71 -13.50 -15.93
C ALA A 168 -3.38 -14.81 -15.18
N TYR A 169 -4.40 -15.49 -14.68
CA TYR A 169 -4.29 -16.68 -13.83
C TYR A 169 -3.50 -16.42 -12.53
N GLY A 170 -3.65 -15.21 -11.98
CA GLY A 170 -2.88 -14.73 -10.84
C GLY A 170 -3.54 -14.91 -9.47
N ASP A 171 -4.77 -15.44 -9.41
CA ASP A 171 -5.48 -15.70 -8.16
C ASP A 171 -5.59 -17.21 -7.88
N PRO A 172 -4.66 -17.80 -7.12
CA PRO A 172 -4.67 -19.25 -6.85
C PRO A 172 -5.86 -19.72 -5.99
N PHE A 173 -6.69 -18.80 -5.48
CA PHE A 173 -7.84 -19.08 -4.63
C PHE A 173 -9.19 -18.99 -5.36
N CYS A 174 -9.21 -18.67 -6.65
CA CYS A 174 -10.42 -18.63 -7.45
C CYS A 174 -10.33 -19.56 -8.68
N ILE A 175 -11.43 -20.24 -8.99
CA ILE A 175 -11.50 -21.15 -10.14
C ILE A 175 -11.18 -20.45 -11.47
N MET A 176 -11.37 -19.14 -11.60
CA MET A 176 -11.05 -18.38 -12.81
C MET A 176 -9.53 -18.18 -13.04
N SER A 177 -8.67 -18.81 -12.23
CA SER A 177 -7.23 -18.93 -12.46
C SER A 177 -6.75 -20.37 -12.70
N ALA A 178 -7.60 -21.30 -13.18
CA ALA A 178 -7.37 -22.75 -13.16
C ALA A 178 -5.99 -23.27 -13.63
N MET A 179 -5.24 -22.53 -14.45
CA MET A 179 -3.86 -22.84 -14.81
C MET A 179 -2.87 -22.83 -13.62
N ASN A 180 -3.21 -22.16 -12.51
CA ASN A 180 -2.34 -21.97 -11.35
C ASN A 180 -3.13 -21.92 -10.03
N VAL A 181 -4.13 -22.79 -9.86
CA VAL A 181 -4.95 -22.83 -8.64
C VAL A 181 -4.52 -23.88 -7.62
N LYS A 182 -4.88 -23.62 -6.36
CA LYS A 182 -4.82 -24.60 -5.26
C LYS A 182 -6.01 -25.56 -5.33
N SER A 183 -5.89 -26.61 -6.14
CA SER A 183 -6.87 -27.70 -6.23
C SER A 183 -6.57 -28.86 -5.25
N PHE A 184 -7.51 -29.79 -5.11
CA PHE A 184 -7.33 -31.03 -4.34
C PHE A 184 -7.77 -32.25 -5.16
N SER A 185 -7.26 -33.43 -4.82
CA SER A 185 -7.69 -34.68 -5.46
C SER A 185 -9.01 -35.16 -4.85
N HIS A 186 -10.06 -35.27 -5.67
CA HIS A 186 -11.38 -35.73 -5.20
C HIS A 186 -11.32 -37.19 -4.77
N SER A 187 -11.82 -37.50 -3.57
CA SER A 187 -11.66 -38.82 -2.94
C SER A 187 -12.30 -39.97 -3.73
N THR A 188 -13.41 -39.73 -4.43
CA THR A 188 -14.14 -40.77 -5.17
C THR A 188 -13.90 -40.75 -6.69
N ILE A 189 -13.67 -39.56 -7.26
CA ILE A 189 -13.50 -39.36 -8.71
C ILE A 189 -12.01 -39.43 -9.10
N SER A 190 -11.10 -39.23 -8.11
CA SER A 190 -9.65 -39.26 -8.28
C SER A 190 -9.15 -38.29 -9.36
N LYS A 191 -9.77 -37.11 -9.42
CA LYS A 191 -9.40 -36.00 -10.31
C LYS A 191 -9.30 -34.70 -9.52
N PRO A 192 -8.51 -33.71 -10.00
CA PRO A 192 -8.45 -32.39 -9.38
C PRO A 192 -9.80 -31.68 -9.39
N PHE A 193 -10.18 -31.10 -8.24
CA PHE A 193 -11.34 -30.22 -8.05
C PHE A 193 -10.96 -29.00 -7.21
N GLY A 194 -11.78 -27.95 -7.30
CA GLY A 194 -11.57 -26.69 -6.61
C GLY A 194 -10.59 -25.74 -7.31
N PRO A 195 -10.43 -24.51 -6.81
CA PRO A 195 -11.10 -23.94 -5.64
C PRO A 195 -12.53 -23.47 -5.94
N SER A 196 -13.16 -22.78 -5.01
CA SER A 196 -14.44 -22.05 -5.18
C SER A 196 -14.31 -20.90 -6.20
N LEU A 197 -15.46 -20.33 -6.59
CA LEU A 197 -15.52 -19.01 -7.22
C LEU A 197 -15.33 -17.91 -6.16
N CYS A 198 -14.67 -16.82 -6.52
CA CYS A 198 -14.41 -15.69 -5.63
C CYS A 198 -15.64 -14.78 -5.44
N LEU A 199 -15.65 -14.04 -4.33
CA LEU A 199 -16.72 -13.10 -3.98
C LEU A 199 -17.05 -12.05 -5.06
N PRO A 200 -16.08 -11.39 -5.73
CA PRO A 200 -16.40 -10.41 -6.77
C PRO A 200 -17.26 -10.99 -7.90
N HIS A 201 -16.95 -12.19 -8.39
CA HIS A 201 -17.75 -12.85 -9.43
C HIS A 201 -19.13 -13.27 -8.93
N LEU A 202 -19.25 -13.76 -7.69
CA LEU A 202 -20.55 -14.05 -7.07
C LEU A 202 -21.46 -12.81 -7.05
N ILE A 203 -20.89 -11.64 -6.71
CA ILE A 203 -21.62 -10.37 -6.72
C ILE A 203 -21.95 -9.94 -8.15
N GLN A 204 -20.99 -10.00 -9.08
CA GLN A 204 -21.15 -9.65 -10.50
C GLN A 204 -22.27 -10.45 -11.16
N LYS A 205 -22.39 -11.74 -10.82
CA LYS A 205 -23.43 -12.64 -11.34
C LYS A 205 -24.75 -12.59 -10.58
N GLY A 206 -24.80 -11.91 -9.43
CA GLY A 206 -25.98 -11.91 -8.55
C GLY A 206 -26.27 -13.28 -7.93
N TRP A 207 -25.25 -14.11 -7.73
CA TRP A 207 -25.39 -15.47 -7.19
C TRP A 207 -25.37 -15.52 -5.66
N ILE A 208 -24.94 -14.44 -5.01
CA ILE A 208 -24.93 -14.31 -3.54
C ILE A 208 -26.12 -13.48 -3.05
N ASP A 209 -26.65 -13.85 -1.88
CA ASP A 209 -27.61 -13.01 -1.16
C ASP A 209 -26.97 -11.68 -0.76
N ILE A 210 -27.34 -10.63 -1.49
CA ILE A 210 -26.72 -9.33 -1.32
C ILE A 210 -27.03 -8.66 0.01
N SER A 211 -28.09 -9.10 0.71
CA SER A 211 -28.37 -8.64 2.07
C SER A 211 -27.31 -9.10 3.09
N ARG A 212 -26.51 -10.11 2.73
CA ARG A 212 -25.41 -10.65 3.54
C ARG A 212 -24.03 -10.12 3.10
N VAL A 213 -23.98 -9.21 2.14
CA VAL A 213 -22.76 -8.52 1.73
C VAL A 213 -22.81 -7.11 2.29
N TYR A 214 -21.87 -6.77 3.18
CA TYR A 214 -21.75 -5.39 3.64
C TYR A 214 -21.24 -4.51 2.51
N ARG A 215 -21.84 -3.33 2.35
CA ARG A 215 -21.47 -2.35 1.33
C ARG A 215 -21.29 -0.99 1.99
N ASP A 216 -20.17 -0.34 1.69
CA ASP A 216 -19.93 1.05 2.05
C ASP A 216 -19.50 1.84 0.81
N ASP A 217 -20.16 2.97 0.57
CA ASP A 217 -19.98 3.81 -0.62
C ASP A 217 -18.87 4.88 -0.45
N GLY A 218 -17.90 4.61 0.43
CA GLY A 218 -16.68 5.40 0.60
C GLY A 218 -16.57 6.16 1.93
N ASN A 219 -17.60 6.11 2.78
CA ASN A 219 -17.61 6.69 4.12
C ASN A 219 -16.54 6.08 5.03
N TRP A 220 -16.18 4.82 4.81
CA TRP A 220 -15.11 4.16 5.57
C TRP A 220 -13.75 4.88 5.42
N MET A 221 -13.48 5.55 4.28
CA MET A 221 -12.21 6.23 4.03
C MET A 221 -12.01 7.48 4.89
N THR A 222 -13.08 8.08 5.40
CA THR A 222 -13.02 9.27 6.26
C THR A 222 -12.92 8.94 7.75
N GLN A 223 -13.08 7.66 8.13
CA GLN A 223 -13.04 7.22 9.51
C GLN A 223 -11.59 7.06 9.97
N SER A 224 -11.18 7.81 10.99
CA SER A 224 -9.79 7.81 11.48
C SER A 224 -9.31 6.43 11.94
N SER A 225 -10.19 5.64 12.55
CA SER A 225 -9.91 4.27 13.00
C SER A 225 -10.28 3.19 11.98
N GLY A 226 -10.73 3.59 10.78
CA GLY A 226 -11.28 2.68 9.80
C GLY A 226 -12.61 2.06 10.21
N ILE A 227 -13.07 1.11 9.40
CA ILE A 227 -14.28 0.32 9.65
C ILE A 227 -13.90 -1.10 10.08
N THR A 228 -14.60 -1.64 11.08
CA THR A 228 -14.38 -3.00 11.57
C THR A 228 -15.65 -3.84 11.55
N LEU A 229 -15.62 -5.00 10.91
CA LEU A 229 -16.79 -5.83 10.64
C LEU A 229 -16.53 -7.32 10.89
N PRO A 230 -17.52 -8.09 11.37
CA PRO A 230 -17.43 -9.55 11.41
C PRO A 230 -17.66 -10.13 10.00
N LEU A 231 -16.85 -11.12 9.62
CA LEU A 231 -16.86 -11.77 8.32
C LEU A 231 -16.77 -13.29 8.47
N ALA A 232 -17.68 -14.02 7.84
CA ALA A 232 -17.69 -15.48 7.72
C ALA A 232 -17.40 -15.91 6.28
N THR A 233 -17.13 -17.20 6.08
CA THR A 233 -16.95 -17.74 4.72
C THR A 233 -18.24 -17.64 3.91
N VAL A 234 -18.13 -17.41 2.60
CA VAL A 234 -19.27 -17.11 1.72
C VAL A 234 -20.38 -18.17 1.74
N ASN A 235 -20.03 -19.43 2.04
CA ASN A 235 -20.95 -20.57 2.07
C ASN A 235 -21.55 -20.85 3.47
N ASP A 236 -21.15 -20.13 4.52
CA ASP A 236 -21.67 -20.33 5.88
C ASP A 236 -22.92 -19.47 6.14
N LEU A 237 -24.02 -19.83 5.48
CA LEU A 237 -25.30 -19.11 5.58
C LEU A 237 -25.82 -19.04 7.03
N SER A 238 -25.41 -19.98 7.88
CA SER A 238 -25.82 -20.05 9.29
C SER A 238 -25.08 -19.07 10.20
N ALA A 239 -23.92 -18.56 9.78
CA ALA A 239 -23.15 -17.61 10.57
C ALA A 239 -23.90 -16.28 10.73
N ARG A 240 -23.83 -15.67 11.92
CA ARG A 240 -24.38 -14.33 12.20
C ARG A 240 -23.37 -13.23 11.89
N ALA A 241 -22.89 -13.21 10.65
CA ALA A 241 -21.89 -12.27 10.16
C ALA A 241 -22.10 -11.96 8.66
N ASN A 242 -21.33 -11.00 8.14
CA ASN A 242 -21.28 -10.77 6.70
C ASN A 242 -20.64 -11.98 6.00
N LEU A 243 -21.06 -12.26 4.77
CA LEU A 243 -20.49 -13.31 3.91
C LEU A 243 -19.48 -12.74 2.90
N GLY A 244 -19.44 -11.41 2.81
CA GLY A 244 -18.52 -10.64 2.01
C GLY A 244 -18.60 -9.17 2.39
N ILE A 245 -17.53 -8.43 2.15
CA ILE A 245 -17.49 -6.97 2.34
C ILE A 245 -17.07 -6.34 1.01
N LYS A 246 -17.80 -5.32 0.59
CA LYS A 246 -17.48 -4.46 -0.56
C LYS A 246 -17.30 -3.03 -0.08
N LEU A 247 -16.13 -2.44 -0.30
CA LEU A 247 -15.79 -1.08 0.12
C LEU A 247 -15.42 -0.24 -1.11
N ALA A 248 -16.19 0.82 -1.39
CA ALA A 248 -15.88 1.72 -2.49
C ALA A 248 -14.65 2.57 -2.15
N TYR A 249 -13.72 2.67 -3.10
CA TYR A 249 -12.49 3.43 -2.98
C TYR A 249 -12.41 4.48 -4.08
N SER A 250 -12.04 5.70 -3.70
CA SER A 250 -11.82 6.80 -4.64
C SER A 250 -10.66 7.67 -4.17
N SER A 251 -9.73 7.94 -5.08
CA SER A 251 -8.61 8.86 -4.88
C SER A 251 -8.18 9.46 -6.22
N ASN A 252 -7.23 10.38 -6.19
CA ASN A 252 -6.59 10.88 -7.41
C ASN A 252 -5.83 9.80 -8.20
N ARG A 253 -5.53 8.64 -7.58
CA ARG A 253 -4.89 7.49 -8.26
C ARG A 253 -5.86 6.57 -8.98
N GLY A 254 -7.16 6.76 -8.78
CA GLY A 254 -8.20 5.96 -9.41
C GLY A 254 -9.36 5.64 -8.47
N ILE A 255 -10.33 4.95 -9.06
CA ILE A 255 -11.58 4.54 -8.44
C ILE A 255 -11.71 3.03 -8.64
N TRP A 256 -11.96 2.29 -7.57
CA TRP A 256 -12.24 0.86 -7.59
C TRP A 256 -12.96 0.45 -6.32
N ASP A 257 -13.43 -0.79 -6.26
CA ASP A 257 -14.01 -1.37 -5.05
C ASP A 257 -13.07 -2.43 -4.47
N TYR A 258 -12.88 -2.44 -3.16
CA TYR A 258 -12.26 -3.57 -2.46
C TYR A 258 -13.30 -4.62 -2.12
N TYR A 259 -12.93 -5.87 -2.31
CA TYR A 259 -13.72 -7.04 -1.96
C TYR A 259 -12.93 -7.87 -0.95
N LEU A 260 -13.50 -8.07 0.24
CA LEU A 260 -12.89 -8.83 1.32
C LEU A 260 -13.65 -10.14 1.50
N GLU A 261 -12.92 -11.25 1.38
CA GLU A 261 -13.47 -12.61 1.45
C GLU A 261 -12.68 -13.43 2.47
N PHE A 262 -13.37 -14.04 3.43
CA PHE A 262 -12.77 -15.00 4.34
C PHE A 262 -12.94 -16.42 3.76
N VAL A 263 -11.83 -17.15 3.61
CA VAL A 263 -11.83 -18.53 3.10
C VAL A 263 -11.17 -19.50 4.07
N ARG A 264 -11.62 -20.75 4.04
CA ARG A 264 -11.12 -21.86 4.86
C ARG A 264 -10.80 -23.09 4.00
N PRO A 265 -9.88 -23.97 4.43
CA PRO A 265 -9.49 -25.17 3.68
C PRO A 265 -10.53 -26.30 3.82
N ILE A 266 -11.78 -26.02 3.46
CA ILE A 266 -12.93 -26.92 3.57
C ILE A 266 -13.74 -26.95 2.27
N SER A 267 -14.57 -27.97 2.07
CA SER A 267 -15.42 -28.13 0.89
C SER A 267 -14.61 -28.01 -0.42
N TRP A 268 -14.98 -27.13 -1.35
CA TRP A 268 -14.26 -26.96 -2.62
C TRP A 268 -12.91 -26.26 -2.48
N ASN A 269 -12.56 -25.77 -1.29
CA ASN A 269 -11.30 -25.10 -0.99
C ASN A 269 -10.28 -25.99 -0.26
N GLN A 270 -10.47 -27.31 -0.25
CA GLN A 270 -9.56 -28.28 0.39
C GLN A 270 -8.11 -28.22 -0.08
N GLY A 271 -7.84 -27.64 -1.27
CA GLY A 271 -6.48 -27.42 -1.76
C GLY A 271 -5.72 -26.31 -1.02
N PHE A 272 -6.40 -25.51 -0.19
CA PHE A 272 -5.75 -24.45 0.57
C PHE A 272 -4.97 -25.03 1.75
N ASN A 273 -3.81 -24.44 2.00
CA ASN A 273 -2.92 -24.83 3.10
C ASN A 273 -3.31 -24.20 4.45
N ASP A 274 -4.16 -23.18 4.43
CA ASP A 274 -4.61 -22.47 5.63
C ASP A 274 -5.92 -21.70 5.36
N SER A 275 -6.41 -20.99 6.37
CA SER A 275 -7.48 -20.02 6.23
C SER A 275 -6.91 -18.63 5.93
N TYR A 276 -7.61 -17.86 5.10
CA TYR A 276 -7.12 -16.57 4.61
C TYR A 276 -8.23 -15.52 4.57
N LEU A 277 -7.88 -14.28 4.89
CA LEU A 277 -8.60 -13.11 4.39
C LEU A 277 -7.99 -12.73 3.03
N LEU A 278 -8.81 -12.72 2.00
CA LEU A 278 -8.43 -12.37 0.64
C LEU A 278 -8.92 -10.96 0.32
N VAL A 279 -8.01 -10.13 -0.20
CA VAL A 279 -8.28 -8.75 -0.61
C VAL A 279 -8.22 -8.68 -2.13
N ARG A 280 -9.34 -8.32 -2.75
CA ARG A 280 -9.47 -8.24 -4.21
C ARG A 280 -10.02 -6.90 -4.68
N ARG A 281 -9.88 -6.61 -5.97
CA ARG A 281 -10.66 -5.59 -6.67
C ARG A 281 -11.15 -6.09 -8.02
N MET A 282 -12.23 -5.48 -8.51
CA MET A 282 -12.62 -5.60 -9.91
C MET A 282 -11.91 -4.53 -10.74
N PHE A 283 -11.60 -4.84 -12.00
CA PHE A 283 -11.08 -3.90 -12.98
C PHE A 283 -11.48 -4.34 -14.39
N ALA A 284 -11.43 -3.41 -15.35
CA ALA A 284 -11.62 -3.73 -16.76
C ALA A 284 -10.31 -4.25 -17.37
N SER A 285 -10.30 -5.51 -17.79
CA SER A 285 -9.24 -6.11 -18.59
C SER A 285 -9.57 -6.03 -20.08
N GLY A 286 -8.67 -6.51 -20.94
CA GLY A 286 -8.94 -6.66 -22.38
C GLY A 286 -10.02 -7.69 -22.72
N GLU A 287 -10.39 -8.55 -21.76
CA GLU A 287 -11.38 -9.63 -21.92
C GLU A 287 -12.74 -9.30 -21.29
N GLY A 288 -12.81 -8.23 -20.49
CA GLY A 288 -14.01 -7.81 -19.77
C GLY A 288 -13.72 -7.35 -18.35
N GLU A 289 -14.77 -7.13 -17.56
CA GLU A 289 -14.63 -6.78 -16.15
C GLU A 289 -14.33 -8.04 -15.32
N THR A 290 -13.20 -8.05 -14.61
CA THR A 290 -12.71 -9.23 -13.88
C THR A 290 -12.03 -8.86 -12.56
N SER A 291 -11.70 -9.86 -11.75
CA SER A 291 -11.11 -9.66 -10.43
C SER A 291 -9.59 -9.82 -10.43
N ALA A 292 -8.93 -9.15 -9.49
CA ALA A 292 -7.51 -9.30 -9.21
C ALA A 292 -7.26 -9.50 -7.72
N LEU A 293 -6.39 -10.45 -7.38
CA LEU A 293 -5.93 -10.69 -6.01
C LEU A 293 -4.85 -9.69 -5.64
N LEU A 294 -5.19 -8.75 -4.75
CA LEU A 294 -4.27 -7.73 -4.25
C LEU A 294 -3.40 -8.26 -3.09
N GLY A 295 -3.96 -9.15 -2.27
CA GLY A 295 -3.23 -9.76 -1.17
C GLY A 295 -4.01 -10.89 -0.49
N SER A 296 -3.27 -11.75 0.20
CA SER A 296 -3.83 -12.83 1.02
C SER A 296 -3.19 -12.79 2.41
N ILE A 297 -4.03 -12.68 3.44
CA ILE A 297 -3.61 -12.54 4.83
C ILE A 297 -3.96 -13.85 5.53
N LYS A 298 -2.94 -14.60 5.97
CA LYS A 298 -3.17 -15.82 6.75
C LYS A 298 -3.82 -15.44 8.08
N ILE A 299 -4.89 -16.15 8.45
CA ILE A 299 -5.55 -15.91 9.73
C ILE A 299 -4.61 -16.34 10.87
N PRO A 300 -4.42 -15.50 11.91
CA PRO A 300 -3.60 -15.86 13.06
C PRO A 300 -4.21 -17.03 13.81
N SER A 301 -3.38 -17.96 14.29
CA SER A 301 -3.83 -19.10 15.11
C SER A 301 -4.17 -18.70 16.55
N GLU A 302 -3.68 -17.54 16.99
CA GLU A 302 -3.93 -17.02 18.33
C GLU A 302 -5.13 -16.06 18.32
N ILE A 303 -6.08 -16.31 19.22
CA ILE A 303 -7.28 -15.49 19.38
C ILE A 303 -6.89 -14.09 19.87
N LYS A 304 -7.54 -13.05 19.35
CA LYS A 304 -7.28 -11.62 19.65
C LYS A 304 -5.90 -11.11 19.22
N VAL A 305 -5.16 -11.89 18.44
CA VAL A 305 -3.99 -11.38 17.73
C VAL A 305 -4.46 -10.88 16.36
N SER A 306 -4.02 -9.68 15.99
CA SER A 306 -4.29 -9.09 14.67
C SER A 306 -3.09 -9.25 13.75
N VAL A 307 -3.34 -9.46 12.47
CA VAL A 307 -2.32 -9.50 11.40
C VAL A 307 -2.66 -8.45 10.34
N ASP A 308 -1.64 -7.73 9.88
CA ASP A 308 -1.77 -6.52 9.08
C ASP A 308 -1.24 -6.69 7.64
N PHE A 309 -2.00 -6.21 6.68
CA PHE A 309 -1.60 -6.07 5.28
C PHE A 309 -1.92 -4.68 4.78
N VAL A 310 -0.95 -4.01 4.17
CA VAL A 310 -1.15 -2.70 3.55
C VAL A 310 -1.21 -2.90 2.05
N GLU A 311 -2.35 -2.55 1.44
CA GLU A 311 -2.46 -2.45 0.00
C GLU A 311 -1.88 -1.09 -0.45
N PRO A 312 -0.78 -1.08 -1.20
CA PRO A 312 0.02 0.11 -1.39
C PRO A 312 -0.65 1.14 -2.32
N LEU A 313 -1.35 0.71 -3.38
CA LEU A 313 -1.89 1.67 -4.34
C LEU A 313 -2.94 2.57 -3.69
N GLY A 314 -3.79 1.98 -2.85
CA GLY A 314 -4.79 2.71 -2.08
C GLY A 314 -4.34 3.18 -0.70
N ASN A 315 -3.10 2.91 -0.25
CA ASN A 315 -2.64 3.14 1.12
C ASN A 315 -3.66 2.63 2.16
N VAL A 316 -4.16 1.40 1.99
CA VAL A 316 -5.22 0.84 2.85
C VAL A 316 -4.64 -0.25 3.73
N LEU A 317 -4.75 -0.07 5.05
CA LEU A 317 -4.45 -1.10 6.03
C LEU A 317 -5.67 -2.01 6.18
N PHE A 318 -5.47 -3.28 5.88
CA PHE A 318 -6.38 -4.37 6.23
C PHE A 318 -5.81 -5.13 7.42
N GLN A 319 -6.61 -5.30 8.46
CA GLN A 319 -6.26 -6.11 9.61
C GLN A 319 -7.27 -7.24 9.77
N VAL A 320 -6.79 -8.40 10.17
CA VAL A 320 -7.65 -9.53 10.50
C VAL A 320 -7.30 -10.12 11.85
N GLU A 321 -8.33 -10.35 12.65
CA GLU A 321 -8.26 -10.92 13.98
C GLU A 321 -9.19 -12.13 14.04
N GLN A 322 -8.69 -13.26 14.53
CA GLN A 322 -9.57 -14.37 14.92
C GLN A 322 -10.25 -14.00 16.24
N PHE A 323 -11.59 -13.94 16.24
CA PHE A 323 -12.35 -13.57 17.43
C PHE A 323 -13.09 -14.73 18.08
N ASP A 324 -13.41 -15.81 17.34
CA ASP A 324 -14.10 -16.99 17.86
C ASP A 324 -13.16 -18.21 17.95
N THR A 325 -13.52 -19.15 18.84
CA THR A 325 -12.75 -20.39 19.06
C THR A 325 -12.91 -21.40 17.94
N ASP A 326 -14.00 -21.32 17.16
CA ASP A 326 -14.34 -22.27 16.11
C ASP A 326 -13.69 -21.94 14.76
N GLY A 327 -13.05 -20.75 14.67
CA GLY A 327 -12.47 -20.17 13.47
C GLY A 327 -13.50 -19.94 12.36
N ARG A 328 -14.77 -19.74 12.71
CA ARG A 328 -15.88 -19.61 11.74
C ARG A 328 -16.06 -18.17 11.28
N ILE A 329 -15.76 -17.21 12.15
CA ILE A 329 -15.92 -15.79 11.87
C ILE A 329 -14.66 -15.06 12.32
N VAL A 330 -14.20 -14.14 11.47
CA VAL A 330 -13.07 -13.25 11.72
C VAL A 330 -13.54 -11.80 11.83
N LYS A 331 -12.77 -10.98 12.52
CA LYS A 331 -12.98 -9.54 12.60
C LYS A 331 -12.02 -8.89 11.62
N VAL A 332 -12.57 -8.12 10.69
CA VAL A 332 -11.81 -7.48 9.61
C VAL A 332 -11.89 -5.97 9.79
N THR A 333 -10.74 -5.32 9.86
CA THR A 333 -10.62 -3.86 9.86
C THR A 333 -10.07 -3.39 8.53
N ALA A 334 -10.66 -2.35 7.94
CA ALA A 334 -10.13 -1.63 6.79
C ALA A 334 -9.97 -0.15 7.15
N GLN A 335 -8.76 0.38 7.05
CA GLN A 335 -8.43 1.76 7.41
C GLN A 335 -7.65 2.42 6.26
N LYS A 336 -8.15 3.57 5.78
CA LYS A 336 -7.39 4.42 4.85
C LYS A 336 -6.28 5.12 5.64
N LEU A 337 -5.03 4.84 5.29
CA LEU A 337 -3.88 5.47 5.93
C LEU A 337 -3.71 6.90 5.41
N LYS A 338 -3.60 7.86 6.34
CA LYS A 338 -3.24 9.24 6.05
C LYS A 338 -1.72 9.40 6.12
N LEU A 339 -1.06 9.07 5.02
CA LEU A 339 0.40 9.18 4.92
C LEU A 339 0.79 10.61 4.52
N ARG A 340 1.76 11.20 5.23
CA ARG A 340 2.24 12.56 4.95
C ARG A 340 3.28 12.53 3.81
N PRO A 341 3.13 13.35 2.76
CA PRO A 341 4.08 13.45 1.66
C PRO A 341 5.29 14.30 2.07
N ALA A 342 6.17 13.73 2.90
CA ALA A 342 7.31 14.43 3.47
C ALA A 342 8.62 13.66 3.26
N VAL A 343 9.69 14.42 3.01
CA VAL A 343 11.07 13.91 2.98
C VAL A 343 11.78 14.38 4.23
N SER A 344 12.31 13.45 5.03
CA SER A 344 13.24 13.78 6.10
C SER A 344 14.66 13.68 5.56
N ALA A 345 15.36 14.81 5.46
CA ALA A 345 16.73 14.88 4.95
C ALA A 345 17.69 15.23 6.08
N ILE A 346 18.83 14.55 6.14
CA ILE A 346 19.93 14.88 7.07
C ILE A 346 21.27 14.82 6.35
N SER A 347 22.24 15.58 6.84
CA SER A 347 23.64 15.46 6.46
C SER A 347 24.42 14.87 7.63
N THR A 348 24.94 13.65 7.48
CA THR A 348 25.69 12.96 8.54
C THR A 348 27.20 13.14 8.39
N VAL A 349 27.65 13.53 7.19
CA VAL A 349 29.05 13.82 6.85
C VAL A 349 29.09 15.00 5.89
N PRO A 350 30.17 15.81 5.86
CA PRO A 350 30.28 16.94 4.94
C PRO A 350 30.06 16.53 3.48
N GLY A 351 29.12 17.21 2.81
CA GLY A 351 28.67 16.92 1.44
C GLY A 351 27.77 15.69 1.29
N GLY A 352 27.61 14.87 2.34
CA GLY A 352 26.77 13.69 2.33
C GLY A 352 25.32 14.00 2.67
N THR A 353 24.41 13.21 2.12
CA THR A 353 22.97 13.34 2.34
C THR A 353 22.34 11.98 2.55
N SER A 354 21.47 11.86 3.55
CA SER A 354 20.56 10.72 3.69
C SER A 354 19.12 11.24 3.68
N LEU A 355 18.28 10.58 2.88
CA LEU A 355 16.87 10.87 2.72
C LEU A 355 16.05 9.72 3.27
N PHE A 356 14.96 10.05 3.95
CA PHE A 356 14.01 9.07 4.46
C PHE A 356 12.57 9.49 4.15
N VAL A 357 11.76 8.55 3.69
CA VAL A 357 10.37 8.78 3.26
C VAL A 357 9.50 7.60 3.68
N ILE A 358 8.23 7.85 4.00
CA ILE A 358 7.25 6.78 4.21
C ILE A 358 6.64 6.39 2.86
N GLY A 359 6.79 5.13 2.48
CA GLY A 359 6.29 4.56 1.23
C GLY A 359 4.78 4.35 1.19
N LEU A 360 4.27 4.00 0.01
CA LEU A 360 2.86 3.64 -0.20
C LEU A 360 2.43 2.41 0.62
N ASP A 361 3.38 1.54 0.90
CA ASP A 361 3.28 0.37 1.76
C ASP A 361 3.41 0.70 3.27
N ALA A 362 3.42 2.00 3.59
CA ALA A 362 3.71 2.57 4.90
C ALA A 362 5.10 2.25 5.45
N GLN A 363 5.99 1.61 4.67
CA GLN A 363 7.34 1.30 5.14
C GLN A 363 8.23 2.54 5.14
N VAL A 364 9.25 2.56 6.00
CA VAL A 364 10.31 3.57 5.91
C VAL A 364 11.28 3.19 4.80
N TRP A 365 11.46 4.09 3.84
CA TRP A 365 12.41 3.96 2.74
C TRP A 365 13.57 4.94 2.93
N SER A 366 14.76 4.51 2.54
CA SER A 366 15.99 5.31 2.62
C SER A 366 16.70 5.35 1.28
N GLN A 367 17.39 6.45 1.04
CA GLN A 367 18.37 6.60 -0.02
C GLN A 367 19.44 7.59 0.46
N TYR A 368 20.70 7.37 0.10
CA TYR A 368 21.79 8.24 0.51
C TYR A 368 22.77 8.54 -0.63
N PHE A 369 23.50 9.63 -0.45
CA PHE A 369 24.62 10.07 -1.26
C PHE A 369 25.83 10.24 -0.36
N ASP A 370 26.89 9.48 -0.63
CA ASP A 370 28.15 9.54 0.12
C ASP A 370 29.27 10.08 -0.77
N PRO A 371 29.69 11.35 -0.60
CA PRO A 371 30.72 11.99 -1.43
C PRO A 371 32.13 11.42 -1.19
N ARG A 372 32.31 10.56 -0.18
CA ARG A 372 33.61 9.95 0.14
C ARG A 372 33.93 8.74 -0.74
N GLN A 373 32.96 8.25 -1.52
CA GLN A 373 33.16 7.16 -2.48
C GLN A 373 33.92 7.66 -3.72
N GLU A 374 34.67 6.78 -4.38
CA GLU A 374 35.49 7.13 -5.57
C GLU A 374 34.62 7.67 -6.72
N ASN A 375 33.43 7.10 -6.92
CA ASN A 375 32.44 7.55 -7.90
C ASN A 375 31.08 7.71 -7.21
N PRO A 376 30.85 8.85 -6.53
CA PRO A 376 29.70 9.00 -5.66
C PRO A 376 28.43 9.09 -6.50
N VAL A 377 27.51 8.15 -6.25
CA VAL A 377 26.18 8.10 -6.85
C VAL A 377 25.15 7.92 -5.73
N TRP A 378 23.91 8.27 -6.02
CA TRP A 378 22.81 7.93 -5.12
C TRP A 378 22.65 6.42 -5.02
N SER A 379 22.42 5.91 -3.81
CA SER A 379 22.33 4.48 -3.54
C SER A 379 21.16 3.75 -4.22
N GLY A 380 20.18 4.50 -4.75
CA GLY A 380 18.84 3.98 -4.99
C GLY A 380 18.03 3.89 -3.69
N TRP A 381 16.71 3.80 -3.82
CA TRP A 381 15.80 3.63 -2.69
C TRP A 381 15.77 2.19 -2.22
N PHE A 382 15.91 1.97 -0.90
CA PHE A 382 15.79 0.67 -0.26
C PHE A 382 14.92 0.76 1.01
N PRO A 383 14.14 -0.29 1.32
CA PRO A 383 13.31 -0.29 2.52
C PRO A 383 14.16 -0.56 3.77
N LEU A 384 13.86 0.15 4.86
CA LEU A 384 14.42 -0.09 6.20
C LEU A 384 13.51 -0.98 7.06
N SER A 385 12.49 -1.58 6.45
CA SER A 385 11.38 -2.26 7.13
C SER A 385 10.64 -1.31 8.10
N GLY A 386 9.67 -1.83 8.85
CA GLY A 386 8.90 -1.06 9.82
C GLY A 386 7.86 -0.15 9.17
N ARG A 387 6.61 -0.21 9.66
CA ARG A 387 5.51 0.59 9.14
C ARG A 387 5.23 1.79 10.02
N ALA A 388 5.13 2.96 9.42
CA ALA A 388 5.03 4.24 10.12
C ALA A 388 4.01 5.18 9.48
N SER A 389 3.57 6.16 10.27
CA SER A 389 2.67 7.25 9.87
C SER A 389 3.36 8.63 9.88
N SER A 390 4.42 8.77 10.70
CA SER A 390 5.31 9.92 10.72
C SER A 390 6.75 9.51 10.95
N LEU A 391 7.69 10.38 10.57
CA LEU A 391 9.11 10.10 10.56
C LEU A 391 9.93 11.36 10.85
N SER A 392 10.92 11.22 11.71
CA SER A 392 11.98 12.20 11.95
C SER A 392 13.33 11.51 11.95
N ALA A 393 14.34 12.15 11.36
CA ALA A 393 15.70 11.68 11.35
C ALA A 393 16.63 12.71 11.99
N ILE A 394 17.59 12.26 12.79
CA ILE A 394 18.66 13.11 13.33
C ILE A 394 20.01 12.41 13.22
N SER A 395 21.08 13.19 13.26
CA SER A 395 22.44 12.71 13.41
C SER A 395 22.98 13.21 14.76
N THR A 396 23.26 12.29 15.69
CA THR A 396 23.79 12.63 17.02
C THR A 396 25.30 12.43 17.14
N VAL A 397 25.90 11.75 16.15
CA VAL A 397 27.34 11.52 16.01
C VAL A 397 27.70 11.55 14.52
N PRO A 398 28.93 11.96 14.14
CA PRO A 398 29.35 11.99 12.75
C PRO A 398 29.15 10.64 12.04
N GLY A 399 28.49 10.66 10.89
CA GLY A 399 28.11 9.48 10.11
C GLY A 399 26.96 8.65 10.70
N GLY A 400 26.54 8.91 11.94
CA GLY A 400 25.45 8.20 12.60
C GLY A 400 24.09 8.75 12.23
N THR A 401 23.09 7.88 12.23
CA THR A 401 21.69 8.25 12.02
C THR A 401 20.80 7.59 13.06
N SER A 402 19.83 8.33 13.58
CA SER A 402 18.72 7.78 14.35
C SER A 402 17.40 8.23 13.74
N LEU A 403 16.50 7.28 13.54
CA LEU A 403 15.15 7.46 13.03
C LEU A 403 14.17 7.26 14.17
N PHE A 404 13.18 8.14 14.24
CA PHE A 404 12.06 8.05 15.17
C PHE A 404 10.75 8.14 14.39
N VAL A 405 9.85 7.21 14.65
CA VAL A 405 8.57 7.11 13.94
C VAL A 405 7.41 6.88 14.90
N ILE A 406 6.21 7.30 14.51
CA ILE A 406 4.98 6.77 15.08
C ILE A 406 4.54 5.58 14.24
N GLY A 407 4.57 4.39 14.83
CA GLY A 407 4.15 3.14 14.19
C GLY A 407 2.64 3.14 13.90
N LEU A 408 2.18 2.17 13.11
CA LEU A 408 0.74 1.97 12.89
C LEU A 408 0.01 1.51 14.19
N ASP A 409 0.74 1.07 15.19
CA ASP A 409 0.23 0.81 16.55
C ASP A 409 0.14 2.09 17.42
N GLY A 410 0.56 3.24 16.88
CA GLY A 410 0.61 4.52 17.58
C GLY A 410 1.76 4.65 18.58
N ARG A 411 2.63 3.65 18.73
CA ARG A 411 3.81 3.74 19.60
C ARG A 411 4.95 4.46 18.90
N VAL A 412 5.86 5.04 19.69
CA VAL A 412 7.11 5.59 19.15
C VAL A 412 8.13 4.47 19.02
N TRP A 413 8.67 4.31 17.82
CA TRP A 413 9.71 3.34 17.50
C TRP A 413 10.99 4.04 17.06
N SER A 414 12.13 3.42 17.35
CA SER A 414 13.44 3.88 16.94
C SER A 414 14.18 2.83 16.13
N GLN A 415 14.98 3.31 15.17
CA GLN A 415 15.98 2.53 14.46
C GLN A 415 17.22 3.40 14.26
N TYR A 416 18.41 2.84 14.38
CA TYR A 416 19.63 3.62 14.21
C TYR A 416 20.69 2.90 13.39
N PHE A 417 21.59 3.69 12.84
CA PHE A 417 22.81 3.27 12.17
C PHE A 417 23.99 3.90 12.89
N ASP A 418 24.87 3.07 13.45
CA ASP A 418 26.09 3.52 14.13
C ASP A 418 27.32 3.14 13.31
N PRO A 419 27.97 4.10 12.62
CA PRO A 419 29.13 3.84 11.77
C PRO A 419 30.39 3.46 12.56
N ARG A 420 30.37 3.58 13.89
CA ARG A 420 31.53 3.28 14.75
C ARG A 420 31.69 1.79 15.04
N GLN A 421 30.70 0.97 14.67
CA GLN A 421 30.77 -0.48 14.81
C GLN A 421 31.66 -1.11 13.72
N GLU A 422 32.29 -2.24 14.02
CA GLU A 422 33.20 -2.96 13.12
C GLU A 422 32.52 -3.41 11.81
N SER A 423 31.22 -3.70 11.85
CA SER A 423 30.39 -4.04 10.69
C SER A 423 29.04 -3.34 10.82
N PRO A 424 28.97 -2.05 10.45
CA PRO A 424 27.82 -1.22 10.75
C PRO A 424 26.63 -1.65 9.89
N VAL A 425 25.55 -2.02 10.56
CA VAL A 425 24.24 -2.32 9.97
C VAL A 425 23.18 -1.50 10.69
N TRP A 426 22.04 -1.31 10.03
CA TRP A 426 20.87 -0.76 10.71
C TRP A 426 20.45 -1.69 11.84
N SER A 427 20.09 -1.12 12.99
CA SER A 427 19.47 -1.88 14.07
C SER A 427 18.11 -2.45 13.62
N GLY A 428 17.58 -3.40 14.37
CA GLY A 428 16.13 -3.67 14.31
C GLY A 428 15.34 -2.45 14.82
N TRP A 429 14.06 -2.36 14.44
CA TRP A 429 13.13 -1.42 15.06
C TRP A 429 12.85 -1.87 16.50
N PHE A 430 12.94 -0.95 17.45
CA PHE A 430 12.61 -1.20 18.86
C PHE A 430 11.68 -0.10 19.41
N PRO A 431 10.73 -0.46 20.29
CA PRO A 431 9.79 0.52 20.82
C PRO A 431 10.45 1.35 21.93
N LEU A 432 10.10 2.63 22.01
CA LEU A 432 10.55 3.54 23.06
C LEU A 432 9.49 3.67 24.17
N GLY A 433 9.04 2.52 24.68
CA GLY A 433 7.98 2.42 25.70
C GLY A 433 6.61 2.04 25.13
N ASP A 434 5.62 1.87 26.02
CA ASP A 434 4.28 1.37 25.68
C ASP A 434 3.25 2.49 25.41
N ASN A 435 3.63 3.76 25.60
CA ASN A 435 2.77 4.90 25.36
C ASN A 435 2.31 4.96 23.89
N VAL A 436 1.01 5.19 23.71
CA VAL A 436 0.37 5.32 22.39
C VAL A 436 0.02 6.78 22.14
N PHE A 437 0.37 7.26 20.95
CA PHE A 437 0.19 8.61 20.46
C PHE A 437 -0.71 8.60 19.21
N PRO A 438 -1.32 9.74 18.85
CA PRO A 438 -2.06 9.85 17.60
C PRO A 438 -1.16 9.52 16.41
N GLN A 439 -1.58 8.65 15.49
CA GLN A 439 -0.84 8.36 14.24
C GLN A 439 -0.61 9.63 13.39
N ALA A 440 -1.49 10.62 13.51
CA ALA A 440 -1.33 11.89 12.82
C ALA A 440 -0.25 12.81 13.45
N SER A 441 0.21 12.54 14.68
CA SER A 441 1.25 13.33 15.33
C SER A 441 2.62 13.12 14.67
N THR A 442 3.54 14.05 14.89
CA THR A 442 4.93 13.96 14.45
C THR A 442 5.85 13.86 15.65
N VAL A 443 6.91 13.05 15.56
CA VAL A 443 8.00 13.06 16.54
C VAL A 443 8.95 14.20 16.20
N SER A 444 9.10 15.18 17.08
CA SER A 444 10.15 16.19 16.97
C SER A 444 11.37 15.70 17.73
N ALA A 445 12.45 15.36 17.02
CA ALA A 445 13.68 14.87 17.61
C ALA A 445 14.79 15.92 17.51
N ILE A 446 15.52 16.14 18.61
CA ILE A 446 16.70 17.02 18.64
C ILE A 446 17.86 16.33 19.36
N SER A 447 19.09 16.69 18.99
CA SER A 447 20.26 16.37 19.77
C SER A 447 20.63 17.56 20.65
N THR A 448 20.62 17.36 21.96
CA THR A 448 20.95 18.43 22.93
C THR A 448 22.42 18.39 23.34
N VAL A 449 23.05 17.23 23.26
CA VAL A 449 24.49 16.99 23.50
C VAL A 449 24.98 15.89 22.56
N PRO A 450 26.28 15.78 22.25
CA PRO A 450 26.80 14.70 21.42
C PRO A 450 26.34 13.32 21.90
N GLY A 451 25.72 12.53 21.02
CA GLY A 451 25.11 11.24 21.33
C GLY A 451 23.79 11.28 22.13
N GLY A 452 23.41 12.44 22.67
CA GLY A 452 22.16 12.63 23.41
C GLY A 452 20.99 13.01 22.50
N THR A 453 19.80 12.55 22.87
CA THR A 453 18.57 12.77 22.10
C THR A 453 17.44 13.18 23.03
N SER A 454 16.60 14.11 22.59
CA SER A 454 15.32 14.41 23.21
C SER A 454 14.22 14.35 22.15
N LEU A 455 13.12 13.70 22.49
CA LEU A 455 11.95 13.50 21.65
C LEU A 455 10.77 14.22 22.26
N PHE A 456 9.97 14.87 21.41
CA PHE A 456 8.75 15.53 21.80
C PHE A 456 7.60 15.16 20.87
N VAL A 457 6.44 14.85 21.45
CA VAL A 457 5.25 14.39 20.72
C VAL A 457 3.99 14.99 21.36
N ILE A 458 2.98 15.34 20.56
CA ILE A 458 1.66 15.71 21.07
C ILE A 458 0.84 14.44 21.34
N GLY A 459 0.40 14.28 22.58
CA GLY A 459 -0.37 13.15 23.08
C GLY A 459 -1.84 13.15 22.62
N LEU A 460 -2.54 12.03 22.89
CA LEU A 460 -4.00 11.91 22.68
C LEU A 460 -4.81 12.91 23.52
N ASP A 461 -4.20 13.43 24.59
CA ASP A 461 -4.72 14.44 25.50
C ASP A 461 -4.39 15.88 25.06
N GLY A 462 -3.78 16.06 23.89
CA GLY A 462 -3.35 17.36 23.36
C GLY A 462 -2.13 17.95 24.06
N GLN A 463 -1.57 17.29 25.07
CA GLN A 463 -0.40 17.76 25.80
C GLN A 463 0.90 17.45 25.07
N VAL A 464 1.94 18.25 25.32
CA VAL A 464 3.29 17.91 24.86
C VAL A 464 3.90 16.90 25.83
N TRP A 465 4.38 15.78 25.28
CA TRP A 465 5.09 14.73 26.00
C TRP A 465 6.55 14.71 25.59
N SER A 466 7.42 14.36 26.53
CA SER A 466 8.87 14.29 26.32
C SER A 466 9.42 12.93 26.73
N GLN A 467 10.47 12.51 26.03
CA GLN A 467 11.35 11.40 26.40
C GLN A 467 12.78 11.75 25.98
N TYR A 468 13.78 11.34 26.75
CA TYR A 468 15.17 11.64 26.41
C TYR A 468 16.11 10.48 26.70
N PHE A 469 17.26 10.53 26.03
CA PHE A 469 18.40 9.66 26.23
C PHE A 469 19.62 10.54 26.51
N ASP A 470 20.24 10.36 27.67
CA ASP A 470 21.46 11.07 28.05
C ASP A 470 22.65 10.09 28.13
N PRO A 471 23.56 10.10 27.15
CA PRO A 471 24.69 9.18 27.10
C PRO A 471 25.75 9.46 28.17
N ARG A 472 25.64 10.57 28.92
CA ARG A 472 26.61 10.95 29.96
C ARG A 472 26.35 10.25 31.29
N GLN A 473 25.22 9.56 31.43
CA GLN A 473 24.90 8.77 32.63
C GLN A 473 25.73 7.47 32.68
N GLU A 474 25.98 6.95 33.88
CA GLU A 474 26.78 5.72 34.08
C GLU A 474 26.17 4.49 33.40
N ASN A 475 24.83 4.38 33.41
CA ASN A 475 24.06 3.34 32.73
C ASN A 475 22.95 4.00 31.90
N PRO A 476 23.27 4.52 30.70
CA PRO A 476 22.36 5.35 29.96
C PRO A 476 21.19 4.51 29.42
N VAL A 477 19.99 4.87 29.85
CA VAL A 477 18.73 4.30 29.39
C VAL A 477 17.82 5.43 28.95
N TRP A 478 16.86 5.12 28.08
CA TRP A 478 15.79 6.06 27.77
C TRP A 478 14.98 6.35 29.04
N SER A 479 14.63 7.61 29.24
CA SER A 479 13.66 7.98 30.28
C SER A 479 12.29 7.35 30.00
N GLY A 480 11.42 7.32 31.01
CA GLY A 480 9.99 7.18 30.75
C GLY A 480 9.45 8.39 29.98
N TRP A 481 8.30 8.23 29.31
CA TRP A 481 7.54 9.37 28.78
C TRP A 481 6.93 10.17 29.94
N PHE A 482 7.08 11.49 29.90
CA PHE A 482 6.48 12.39 30.88
C PHE A 482 5.83 13.61 30.21
N PRO A 483 4.72 14.13 30.75
CA PRO A 483 4.05 15.29 30.19
C PRO A 483 4.79 16.58 30.56
N LEU A 484 4.91 17.49 29.60
CA LEU A 484 5.35 18.88 29.78
C LEU A 484 4.17 19.86 29.85
N GLY A 485 2.94 19.36 29.74
CA GLY A 485 1.72 20.16 29.73
C GLY A 485 1.49 20.87 28.41
N GLY A 486 0.75 21.99 28.46
CA GLY A 486 0.34 22.74 27.27
C GLY A 486 -0.80 22.04 26.51
N GLN A 487 -1.44 22.77 25.60
CA GLN A 487 -2.45 22.22 24.69
C GLN A 487 -2.09 22.69 23.29
N ALA A 488 -1.66 21.76 22.44
CA ALA A 488 -0.97 22.08 21.20
C ALA A 488 -1.57 21.32 20.00
N SER A 489 -1.46 21.95 18.83
CA SER A 489 -1.87 21.39 17.53
C SER A 489 -0.67 21.08 16.61
N SER A 490 0.44 21.79 16.80
CA SER A 490 1.73 21.54 16.17
C SER A 490 2.87 21.80 17.14
N LEU A 491 4.05 21.23 16.84
CA LEU A 491 5.20 21.25 17.73
C LEU A 491 6.50 21.32 16.92
N SER A 492 7.40 22.20 17.34
CA SER A 492 8.81 22.19 16.95
C SER A 492 9.69 22.27 18.17
N ALA A 493 10.85 21.63 18.10
CA ALA A 493 11.87 21.69 19.13
C ALA A 493 13.20 22.12 18.51
N ILE A 494 13.98 22.89 19.26
CA ILE A 494 15.34 23.27 18.88
C ILE A 494 16.26 23.28 20.10
N SER A 495 17.52 22.92 19.89
CA SER A 495 18.60 23.13 20.84
C SER A 495 19.53 24.24 20.32
N THR A 496 19.63 25.35 21.05
CA THR A 496 20.46 26.52 20.65
C THR A 496 21.71 26.69 21.51
N VAL A 497 21.79 25.94 22.61
CA VAL A 497 22.95 25.86 23.51
C VAL A 497 23.10 24.41 23.98
N PRO A 498 24.32 23.91 24.24
CA PRO A 498 24.52 22.54 24.71
C PRO A 498 23.67 22.22 25.95
N GLY A 499 22.88 21.15 25.86
CA GLY A 499 21.94 20.69 26.89
C GLY A 499 20.64 21.49 27.00
N GLY A 500 20.50 22.61 26.28
CA GLY A 500 19.33 23.47 26.31
C GLY A 500 18.31 23.09 25.24
N THR A 501 17.04 23.30 25.55
CA THR A 501 15.93 23.02 24.65
C THR A 501 14.93 24.17 24.67
N SER A 502 14.40 24.53 23.52
CA SER A 502 13.22 25.39 23.39
C SER A 502 12.18 24.70 22.53
N LEU A 503 10.93 24.73 23.00
CA LEU A 503 9.75 24.17 22.35
C LEU A 503 8.85 25.31 21.90
N PHE A 504 8.32 25.19 20.69
CA PHE A 504 7.37 26.13 20.13
C PHE A 504 6.14 25.36 19.62
N VAL A 505 4.96 25.80 20.03
CA VAL A 505 3.68 25.16 19.66
C VAL A 505 2.68 26.20 19.20
N ILE A 506 1.75 25.77 18.35
CA ILE A 506 0.50 26.52 18.13
C ILE A 506 -0.55 26.00 19.11
N GLY A 507 -0.97 26.87 20.03
CA GLY A 507 -2.01 26.58 21.01
C GLY A 507 -3.38 26.40 20.38
N LEU A 508 -4.35 25.87 21.15
CA LEU A 508 -5.75 25.79 20.70
C LEU A 508 -6.40 27.17 20.47
N ASP A 509 -5.80 28.24 21.03
CA ASP A 509 -6.15 29.63 20.77
C ASP A 509 -5.52 30.18 19.47
N GLY A 510 -4.72 29.37 18.77
CA GLY A 510 -3.97 29.72 17.57
C GLY A 510 -2.74 30.60 17.82
N ARG A 511 -2.39 30.90 19.08
CA ARG A 511 -1.18 31.68 19.40
C ARG A 511 0.05 30.78 19.42
N VAL A 512 1.22 31.38 19.20
CA VAL A 512 2.49 30.68 19.39
C VAL A 512 2.86 30.73 20.87
N TRP A 513 3.06 29.55 21.46
CA TRP A 513 3.51 29.39 22.85
C TRP A 513 4.90 28.79 22.88
N SER A 514 5.68 29.18 23.90
CA SER A 514 7.03 28.69 24.13
C SER A 514 7.17 28.07 25.51
N GLN A 515 8.01 27.05 25.60
CA GLN A 515 8.52 26.49 26.84
C GLN A 515 9.99 26.11 26.64
N TYR A 516 10.85 26.36 27.61
CA TYR A 516 12.27 26.07 27.47
C TYR A 516 12.86 25.41 28.71
N PHE A 517 13.99 24.74 28.50
CA PHE A 517 14.86 24.20 29.52
C PHE A 517 16.25 24.80 29.34
N ASP A 518 16.73 25.53 30.34
CA ASP A 518 18.07 26.11 30.34
C ASP A 518 18.97 25.39 31.35
N PRO A 519 19.91 24.54 30.90
CA PRO A 519 20.78 23.75 31.78
C PRO A 519 21.83 24.61 32.50
N ARG A 520 21.96 25.90 32.16
CA ARG A 520 22.95 26.81 32.75
C ARG A 520 22.47 27.40 34.08
N GLN A 521 21.20 27.20 34.45
CA GLN A 521 20.66 27.64 35.74
C GLN A 521 21.13 26.73 36.88
N GLU A 522 21.26 27.27 38.10
CA GLU A 522 21.73 26.51 39.28
C GLU A 522 20.81 25.32 39.63
N SER A 523 19.49 25.44 39.39
CA SER A 523 18.50 24.38 39.57
C SER A 523 17.60 24.33 38.33
N PRO A 524 18.08 23.71 37.23
CA PRO A 524 17.42 23.82 35.95
C PRO A 524 16.10 23.05 35.98
N VAL A 525 15.02 23.76 35.73
CA VAL A 525 13.66 23.23 35.57
C VAL A 525 13.09 23.75 34.26
N TRP A 526 12.10 23.04 33.72
CA TRP A 526 11.33 23.56 32.60
C TRP A 526 10.61 24.84 33.01
N SER A 527 10.61 25.84 32.12
CA SER A 527 9.79 27.03 32.30
C SER A 527 8.29 26.67 32.31
N GLY A 528 7.45 27.59 32.78
CA GLY A 528 6.04 27.57 32.41
C GLY A 528 5.87 27.80 30.90
N TRP A 529 4.72 27.44 30.35
CA TRP A 529 4.32 27.86 29.01
C TRP A 529 4.00 29.35 29.01
N PHE A 530 4.56 30.11 28.06
CA PHE A 530 4.27 31.53 27.88
C PHE A 530 4.01 31.88 26.41
N PRO A 531 3.14 32.85 26.12
CA PRO A 531 2.81 33.22 24.76
C PRO A 531 3.91 34.11 24.16
N LEU A 532 4.19 33.95 22.87
CA LEU A 532 5.11 34.81 22.13
C LEU A 532 4.37 35.91 21.38
N GLY A 533 3.57 36.70 22.11
CA GLY A 533 2.71 37.75 21.57
C GLY A 533 1.25 37.33 21.34
N ASP A 534 0.45 38.25 20.81
CA ASP A 534 -1.01 38.09 20.65
C ASP A 534 -1.45 37.67 19.25
N ASN A 535 -0.51 37.53 18.30
CA ASN A 535 -0.80 37.09 16.93
C ASN A 535 -1.38 35.68 16.92
N VAL A 536 -2.38 35.47 16.05
CA VAL A 536 -3.08 34.20 15.88
C VAL A 536 -2.77 33.63 14.50
N PHE A 537 -2.49 32.33 14.46
CA PHE A 537 -2.11 31.56 13.29
C PHE A 537 -3.05 30.36 13.12
N PRO A 538 -3.13 29.77 11.90
CA PRO A 538 -3.89 28.55 11.70
C PRO A 538 -3.38 27.42 12.60
N GLN A 539 -4.28 26.67 13.25
CA GLN A 539 -3.89 25.51 14.09
C GLN A 539 -3.18 24.41 13.30
N ALA A 540 -3.47 24.30 11.99
CA ALA A 540 -2.79 23.34 11.11
C ALA A 540 -1.37 23.79 10.69
N SER A 541 -0.99 25.05 10.95
CA SER A 541 0.37 25.53 10.65
C SER A 541 1.39 24.91 11.59
N THR A 542 2.63 24.82 11.13
CA THR A 542 3.77 24.41 11.95
C THR A 542 4.73 25.58 12.12
N VAL A 543 5.27 25.75 13.32
CA VAL A 543 6.36 26.71 13.57
C VAL A 543 7.67 26.09 13.09
N SER A 544 8.38 26.76 12.18
CA SER A 544 9.75 26.41 11.83
C SER A 544 10.71 27.24 12.68
N ALA A 545 11.51 26.58 13.53
CA ALA A 545 12.48 27.22 14.40
C ALA A 545 13.90 26.91 13.93
N ILE A 546 14.74 27.94 13.81
CA ILE A 546 16.17 27.79 13.53
C ILE A 546 17.01 28.61 14.49
N SER A 547 18.27 28.21 14.63
CA SER A 547 19.29 28.98 15.34
C SER A 547 20.30 29.50 14.34
N THR A 548 20.41 30.81 14.23
CA THR A 548 21.38 31.48 13.35
C THR A 548 22.66 31.85 14.09
N VAL A 549 22.59 32.00 15.42
CA VAL A 549 23.70 32.25 16.33
C VAL A 549 23.47 31.50 17.66
N PRO A 550 24.52 31.13 18.42
CA PRO A 550 24.35 30.44 19.70
C PRO A 550 23.37 31.17 20.64
N GLY A 551 22.36 30.46 21.13
CA GLY A 551 21.28 31.00 21.97
C GLY A 551 20.25 31.87 21.23
N GLY A 552 20.49 32.25 19.97
CA GLY A 552 19.55 33.01 19.14
C GLY A 552 18.58 32.09 18.42
N ILE A 553 17.34 32.54 18.31
CA ILE A 553 16.24 31.79 17.72
C ILE A 553 15.52 32.69 16.72
N SER A 554 15.20 32.15 15.55
CA SER A 554 14.26 32.75 14.60
C SER A 554 13.15 31.76 14.32
N LEU A 555 11.92 32.25 14.43
CA LEU A 555 10.69 31.51 14.19
C LEU A 555 10.07 31.98 12.89
N PHE A 556 9.50 31.04 12.15
CA PHE A 556 8.75 31.31 10.94
C PHE A 556 7.47 30.48 10.92
N VAL A 557 6.36 31.09 10.51
CA VAL A 557 5.03 30.45 10.48
C VAL A 557 4.19 31.05 9.35
N ILE A 558 3.33 30.23 8.75
CA ILE A 558 2.37 30.70 7.75
C ILE A 558 1.13 31.25 8.46
N GLY A 559 0.79 32.50 8.17
CA GLY A 559 -0.34 33.24 8.71
C GLY A 559 -1.70 32.83 8.12
N LEU A 560 -2.77 33.32 8.74
CA LEU A 560 -4.15 33.17 8.23
C LEU A 560 -4.34 33.85 6.86
N ASP A 561 -3.46 34.78 6.52
CA ASP A 561 -3.36 35.49 5.24
C ASP A 561 -2.49 34.78 4.20
N GLY A 562 -2.01 33.56 4.50
CA GLY A 562 -1.11 32.79 3.65
C GLY A 562 0.32 33.32 3.58
N GLN A 563 0.64 34.43 4.25
CA GLN A 563 1.98 35.03 4.25
C GLN A 563 2.90 34.34 5.24
N VAL A 564 4.21 34.39 4.99
CA VAL A 564 5.21 33.96 5.97
C VAL A 564 5.40 35.08 6.97
N TRP A 565 5.29 34.76 8.26
CA TRP A 565 5.54 35.65 9.38
C TRP A 565 6.79 35.22 10.13
N SER A 566 7.53 36.19 10.68
CA SER A 566 8.74 35.93 11.46
C SER A 566 8.70 36.63 12.81
N GLN A 567 9.38 36.01 13.78
CA GLN A 567 9.72 36.56 15.08
C GLN A 567 11.09 36.02 15.48
N TYR A 568 11.91 36.83 16.14
CA TYR A 568 13.24 36.39 16.55
C TYR A 568 13.60 36.84 17.96
N PHE A 569 14.56 36.12 18.54
CA PHE A 569 15.22 36.43 19.79
C PHE A 569 16.72 36.51 19.53
N ASP A 570 17.31 37.68 19.78
CA ASP A 570 18.75 37.88 19.65
C ASP A 570 19.40 38.06 21.03
N PRO A 571 20.11 37.03 21.55
CA PRO A 571 20.72 37.08 22.88
C PRO A 571 21.92 38.03 22.96
N ARG A 572 22.38 38.57 21.83
CA ARG A 572 23.54 39.49 21.78
C ARG A 572 23.15 40.94 22.13
N GLN A 573 21.86 41.24 22.21
CA GLN A 573 21.38 42.56 22.63
C GLN A 573 21.57 42.75 24.14
N GLU A 574 21.75 44.01 24.59
CA GLU A 574 21.97 44.35 26.01
C GLU A 574 20.80 43.91 26.91
N ASN A 575 19.55 44.03 26.41
CA ASN A 575 18.33 43.56 27.08
C ASN A 575 17.53 42.70 26.10
N PRO A 576 17.89 41.42 25.95
CA PRO A 576 17.34 40.60 24.88
C PRO A 576 15.86 40.29 25.18
N VAL A 577 15.00 40.72 24.25
CA VAL A 577 13.57 40.44 24.25
C VAL A 577 13.19 39.86 22.89
N TRP A 578 12.09 39.12 22.85
CA TRP A 578 11.50 38.70 21.59
C TRP A 578 11.06 39.91 20.78
N SER A 579 11.31 39.90 19.48
CA SER A 579 10.73 40.88 18.57
C SER A 579 9.20 40.77 18.54
N GLY A 580 8.52 41.79 18.01
CA GLY A 580 7.15 41.60 17.53
C GLY A 580 7.12 40.64 16.33
N TRP A 581 5.97 40.04 16.05
CA TRP A 581 5.74 39.34 14.79
C TRP A 581 5.68 40.34 13.63
N PHE A 582 6.38 40.06 12.53
CA PHE A 582 6.35 40.87 11.33
C PHE A 582 6.21 40.01 10.07
N PRO A 583 5.51 40.50 9.02
CA PRO A 583 5.34 39.74 7.80
C PRO A 583 6.59 39.81 6.93
N LEU A 584 6.95 38.68 6.32
CA LEU A 584 7.96 38.56 5.27
C LEU A 584 7.33 38.49 3.86
N GLY A 585 6.00 38.51 3.78
CA GLY A 585 5.24 38.40 2.54
C GLY A 585 5.18 36.97 2.00
N GLY A 586 4.99 36.85 0.69
CA GLY A 586 4.82 35.57 0.00
C GLY A 586 3.44 34.94 0.23
N GLN A 587 3.13 33.89 -0.51
CA GLN A 587 1.89 33.11 -0.35
C GLN A 587 2.28 31.63 -0.38
N ALA A 588 2.20 30.95 0.77
CA ALA A 588 2.80 29.64 0.97
C ALA A 588 1.83 28.61 1.53
N SER A 589 1.98 27.34 1.13
CA SER A 589 1.28 26.19 1.72
C SER A 589 2.18 25.35 2.64
N SER A 590 3.49 25.42 2.47
CA SER A 590 4.48 24.78 3.33
C SER A 590 5.74 25.63 3.44
N LEU A 591 6.52 25.41 4.51
CA LEU A 591 7.67 26.23 4.86
C LEU A 591 8.80 25.38 5.46
N SER A 592 10.01 25.66 4.99
CA SER A 592 11.26 25.16 5.56
C SER A 592 12.25 26.31 5.71
N ALA A 593 12.96 26.35 6.84
CA ALA A 593 13.96 27.34 7.12
C ALA A 593 15.28 26.65 7.46
N ILE A 594 16.39 27.18 6.96
CA ILE A 594 17.73 26.73 7.30
C ILE A 594 18.66 27.93 7.51
N SER A 595 19.71 27.71 8.28
CA SER A 595 20.85 28.62 8.38
C SER A 595 22.06 27.96 7.71
N THR A 596 22.58 28.57 6.64
CA THR A 596 23.74 28.06 5.88
C THR A 596 25.04 28.80 6.21
N VAL A 597 24.92 29.96 6.85
CA VAL A 597 26.01 30.82 7.31
C VAL A 597 25.64 31.46 8.65
N PRO A 598 26.59 31.73 9.56
CA PRO A 598 26.30 32.36 10.84
C PRO A 598 25.51 33.66 10.69
N GLY A 599 24.39 33.77 11.39
CA GLY A 599 23.46 34.91 11.33
C GLY A 599 22.57 34.97 10.07
N GLY A 600 22.78 34.10 9.09
CA GLY A 600 22.01 34.07 7.84
C GLY A 600 20.85 33.08 7.89
N THR A 601 19.83 33.37 7.11
CA THR A 601 18.63 32.54 6.99
C THR A 601 18.23 32.40 5.54
N SER A 602 17.87 31.19 5.13
CA SER A 602 17.17 30.92 3.88
C SER A 602 15.85 30.23 4.16
N LEU A 603 14.80 30.73 3.53
CA LEU A 603 13.45 30.20 3.56
C LEU A 603 13.14 29.55 2.21
N PHE A 604 12.43 28.42 2.26
CA PHE A 604 11.93 27.70 1.09
C PHE A 604 10.47 27.35 1.32
N VAL A 605 9.61 27.68 0.36
CA VAL A 605 8.17 27.46 0.46
C VAL A 605 7.63 26.83 -0.82
N ILE A 606 6.56 26.05 -0.70
CA ILE A 606 5.68 25.77 -1.84
C ILE A 606 4.65 26.90 -1.91
N GLY A 607 4.65 27.62 -3.02
CA GLY A 607 3.70 28.69 -3.28
C GLY A 607 2.28 28.17 -3.55
N LEU A 608 1.28 29.05 -3.49
CA LEU A 608 -0.08 28.70 -3.92
C LEU A 608 -0.16 28.37 -5.43
N ASP A 609 0.86 28.72 -6.22
CA ASP A 609 1.02 28.28 -7.61
C ASP A 609 1.69 26.90 -7.74
N GLY A 610 2.03 26.27 -6.61
CA GLY A 610 2.74 25.00 -6.52
C GLY A 610 4.23 25.06 -6.85
N ARG A 611 4.79 26.23 -7.16
CA ARG A 611 6.24 26.37 -7.37
C ARG A 611 7.00 26.46 -6.07
N VAL A 612 8.28 26.11 -6.08
CA VAL A 612 9.16 26.37 -4.94
C VAL A 612 9.71 27.80 -5.03
N TRP A 613 9.52 28.56 -3.96
CA TRP A 613 10.03 29.93 -3.83
C TRP A 613 11.04 30.02 -2.70
N SER A 614 12.00 30.94 -2.85
CA SER A 614 12.98 31.24 -1.81
C SER A 614 13.02 32.72 -1.45
N GLN A 615 13.37 32.97 -0.21
CA GLN A 615 13.72 34.27 0.34
C GLN A 615 14.86 34.08 1.33
N TYR A 616 15.80 35.01 1.40
CA TYR A 616 16.94 34.88 2.29
C TYR A 616 17.31 36.21 2.95
N PHE A 617 18.01 36.09 4.07
CA PHE A 617 18.65 37.17 4.79
C PHE A 617 20.14 36.86 4.89
N ASP A 618 20.98 37.73 4.32
CA ASP A 618 22.43 37.60 4.37
C ASP A 618 23.04 38.71 5.26
N PRO A 619 23.47 38.39 6.49
CA PRO A 619 24.01 39.38 7.42
C PRO A 619 25.38 39.91 7.02
N ARG A 620 26.03 39.33 5.99
CA ARG A 620 27.36 39.73 5.52
C ARG A 620 27.32 40.94 4.60
N GLN A 621 26.13 41.36 4.16
CA GLN A 621 25.94 42.56 3.35
C GLN A 621 26.08 43.83 4.21
N GLU A 622 26.52 44.94 3.60
CA GLU A 622 26.74 46.22 4.30
C GLU A 622 25.45 46.77 4.94
N ASN A 623 24.31 46.59 4.27
CA ASN A 623 22.97 46.95 4.77
C ASN A 623 22.04 45.74 4.62
N PRO A 624 22.09 44.77 5.55
CA PRO A 624 21.42 43.50 5.38
C PRO A 624 19.91 43.68 5.47
N VAL A 625 19.21 43.33 4.40
CA VAL A 625 17.75 43.29 4.31
C VAL A 625 17.32 41.93 3.78
N TRP A 626 16.08 41.55 4.05
CA TRP A 626 15.49 40.38 3.40
C TRP A 626 15.42 40.61 1.89
N SER A 627 15.78 39.60 1.11
CA SER A 627 15.56 39.62 -0.32
C SER A 627 14.06 39.61 -0.66
N GLY A 628 13.71 39.95 -1.91
CA GLY A 628 12.38 39.63 -2.43
C GLY A 628 12.21 38.13 -2.62
N TRP A 629 10.97 37.64 -2.62
CA TRP A 629 10.69 36.25 -3.00
C TRP A 629 11.02 36.02 -4.47
N PHE A 630 11.77 34.95 -4.76
CA PHE A 630 12.10 34.54 -6.13
C PHE A 630 11.84 33.04 -6.34
N PRO A 631 11.41 32.63 -7.54
CA PRO A 631 11.11 31.23 -7.83
C PRO A 631 12.41 30.45 -8.07
N LEU A 632 12.43 29.19 -7.64
CA LEU A 632 13.53 28.26 -7.90
C LEU A 632 13.22 27.36 -9.11
N GLY A 633 12.92 27.96 -10.25
CA GLY A 633 12.53 27.28 -11.48
C GLY A 633 11.01 27.17 -11.68
N ASP A 634 10.61 26.50 -12.78
CA ASP A 634 9.22 26.46 -13.24
C ASP A 634 8.44 25.20 -12.84
N ASN A 635 9.11 24.24 -12.18
CA ASN A 635 8.49 23.00 -11.73
C ASN A 635 7.37 23.26 -10.70
N VAL A 636 6.28 22.50 -10.84
CA VAL A 636 5.11 22.57 -9.96
C VAL A 636 5.01 21.29 -9.14
N PHE A 637 4.78 21.46 -7.84
CA PHE A 637 4.68 20.42 -6.83
C PHE A 637 3.29 20.44 -6.15
N PRO A 638 2.86 19.33 -5.55
CA PRO A 638 1.64 19.31 -4.75
C PRO A 638 1.73 20.32 -3.59
N GLN A 639 0.71 21.13 -3.38
CA GLN A 639 0.64 22.06 -2.24
C GLN A 639 0.66 21.34 -0.88
N THR A 640 0.28 20.07 -0.86
CA THR A 640 0.33 19.18 0.31
C THR A 640 1.73 18.67 0.63
N SER A 641 2.68 18.76 -0.30
CA SER A 641 4.07 18.38 -0.07
C SER A 641 4.80 19.41 0.80
N THR A 642 5.88 18.99 1.43
CA THR A 642 6.80 19.88 2.16
C THR A 642 8.15 19.93 1.46
N VAL A 643 8.78 21.11 1.50
CA VAL A 643 10.20 21.25 1.12
C VAL A 643 11.06 20.80 2.29
N SER A 644 11.96 19.85 2.05
CA SER A 644 13.01 19.48 2.98
C SER A 644 14.30 20.16 2.54
N ALA A 645 14.82 21.09 3.34
CA ALA A 645 16.03 21.83 3.04
C ALA A 645 17.14 21.44 4.02
N ILE A 646 18.34 21.20 3.50
CA ILE A 646 19.53 20.93 4.31
C ILE A 646 20.74 21.69 3.77
N SER A 647 21.68 21.99 4.66
CA SER A 647 23.02 22.43 4.28
C SER A 647 24.01 21.29 4.48
N THR A 648 24.59 20.80 3.39
CA THR A 648 25.59 19.71 3.41
C THR A 648 27.02 20.23 3.44
N VAL A 649 27.22 21.48 3.01
CA VAL A 649 28.49 22.22 3.05
C VAL A 649 28.21 23.68 3.40
N PRO A 650 29.14 24.41 4.03
CA PRO A 650 28.93 25.82 4.37
C PRO A 650 28.47 26.66 3.16
N GLY A 651 27.36 27.38 3.32
CA GLY A 651 26.72 28.15 2.24
C GLY A 651 26.00 27.33 1.15
N GLY A 652 26.16 26.01 1.13
CA GLY A 652 25.48 25.11 0.21
C GLY A 652 24.11 24.71 0.71
N THR A 653 23.20 24.44 -0.23
CA THR A 653 21.83 24.02 0.07
C THR A 653 21.38 22.94 -0.89
N SER A 654 20.72 21.92 -0.35
CA SER A 654 19.99 20.92 -1.12
C SER A 654 18.53 20.91 -0.67
N LEU A 655 17.63 20.88 -1.65
CA LEU A 655 16.19 20.82 -1.47
C LEU A 655 15.67 19.47 -1.96
N PHE A 656 14.65 18.95 -1.26
CA PHE A 656 13.96 17.72 -1.62
C PHE A 656 12.45 17.90 -1.47
N VAL A 657 11.69 17.47 -2.48
CA VAL A 657 10.21 17.60 -2.51
C VAL A 657 9.62 16.37 -3.21
N ILE A 658 8.46 15.88 -2.76
CA ILE A 658 7.71 14.86 -3.49
C ILE A 658 6.86 15.52 -4.58
N GLY A 659 7.06 15.10 -5.84
CA GLY A 659 6.38 15.61 -7.02
C GLY A 659 4.97 15.06 -7.24
N LEU A 660 4.27 15.60 -8.24
CA LEU A 660 2.94 15.12 -8.68
C LEU A 660 2.99 13.71 -9.28
N ASP A 661 4.16 13.26 -9.71
CA ASP A 661 4.44 11.89 -10.13
C ASP A 661 4.80 10.96 -8.95
N GLY A 662 4.77 11.48 -7.72
CA GLY A 662 5.15 10.80 -6.48
C GLY A 662 6.64 10.53 -6.36
N ARG A 663 7.49 10.95 -7.29
CA ARG A 663 8.95 10.81 -7.15
C ARG A 663 9.49 11.88 -6.21
N VAL A 664 10.62 11.59 -5.56
CA VAL A 664 11.38 12.63 -4.85
C VAL A 664 12.23 13.39 -5.86
N TRP A 665 12.03 14.71 -5.92
CA TRP A 665 12.79 15.64 -6.73
C TRP A 665 13.80 16.38 -5.88
N SER A 666 14.95 16.70 -6.48
CA SER A 666 16.00 17.48 -5.84
C SER A 666 16.43 18.67 -6.68
N GLN A 667 16.86 19.71 -5.98
CA GLN A 667 17.55 20.87 -6.52
C GLN A 667 18.61 21.30 -5.52
N TYR A 668 19.76 21.77 -5.99
CA TYR A 668 20.82 22.20 -5.09
C TYR A 668 21.52 23.47 -5.57
N PHE A 669 22.17 24.13 -4.61
CA PHE A 669 23.05 25.26 -4.79
C PHE A 669 24.41 24.92 -4.16
N ASP A 670 25.45 24.91 -4.98
CA ASP A 670 26.82 24.66 -4.53
C ASP A 670 27.67 25.94 -4.66
N PRO A 671 27.96 26.65 -3.55
CA PRO A 671 28.72 27.90 -3.56
C PRO A 671 30.19 27.71 -3.91
N ARG A 672 30.69 26.47 -4.00
CA ARG A 672 32.10 26.17 -4.30
C ARG A 672 32.39 26.21 -5.80
N GLN A 673 31.38 26.30 -6.65
CA GLN A 673 31.54 26.43 -8.10
C GLN A 673 31.99 27.85 -8.48
N GLU A 674 32.69 27.99 -9.61
CA GLU A 674 33.21 29.29 -10.08
C GLU A 674 32.09 30.31 -10.35
N ASN A 675 30.94 29.85 -10.87
CA ASN A 675 29.74 30.64 -11.09
C ASN A 675 28.53 29.90 -10.50
N PRO A 676 28.30 30.01 -9.18
CA PRO A 676 27.32 29.18 -8.50
C PRO A 676 25.91 29.62 -8.90
N VAL A 677 25.17 28.69 -9.47
CA VAL A 677 23.74 28.83 -9.80
C VAL A 677 22.98 27.65 -9.22
N TRP A 678 21.69 27.83 -9.00
CA TRP A 678 20.82 26.70 -8.67
C TRP A 678 20.81 25.71 -9.83
N SER A 679 20.87 24.42 -9.50
CA SER A 679 20.64 23.37 -10.49
C SER A 679 19.21 23.45 -11.04
N GLY A 680 18.94 22.76 -12.15
CA GLY A 680 17.56 22.38 -12.47
C GLY A 680 17.00 21.39 -11.44
N TRP A 681 15.69 21.25 -11.38
CA TRP A 681 15.05 20.16 -10.64
C TRP A 681 15.26 18.83 -11.37
N PHE A 682 15.64 17.78 -10.64
CA PHE A 682 15.80 16.43 -11.20
C PHE A 682 15.24 15.37 -10.25
N PRO A 683 14.67 14.26 -10.76
CA PRO A 683 14.14 13.18 -9.92
C PRO A 683 15.27 12.30 -9.37
N LEU A 684 15.08 11.78 -8.16
CA LEU A 684 15.98 10.85 -7.49
C LEU A 684 15.44 9.41 -7.58
N GLY A 685 15.58 8.80 -8.75
CA GLY A 685 15.12 7.43 -9.04
C GLY A 685 13.66 7.34 -9.50
N ASP A 686 13.18 6.11 -9.70
CA ASP A 686 11.84 5.83 -10.25
C ASP A 686 10.80 5.42 -9.19
N ASN A 687 11.19 5.33 -7.93
CA ASN A 687 10.28 4.99 -6.84
C ASN A 687 9.21 6.09 -6.65
N VAL A 688 7.99 5.64 -6.41
CA VAL A 688 6.81 6.50 -6.21
C VAL A 688 6.36 6.44 -4.75
N PHE A 689 6.14 7.61 -4.17
CA PHE A 689 5.78 7.83 -2.77
C PHE A 689 4.43 8.54 -2.64
N PRO A 690 3.83 8.58 -1.44
CA PRO A 690 2.61 9.35 -1.22
C PRO A 690 2.84 10.82 -1.55
N TYR A 691 1.94 11.40 -2.36
CA TYR A 691 1.92 12.83 -2.68
C TYR A 691 0.54 13.46 -2.37
N ASP A 692 -0.48 12.61 -2.28
CA ASP A 692 -1.85 12.90 -1.92
C ASP A 692 -2.06 12.79 -0.40
N ALA A 693 -1.86 13.90 0.32
CA ALA A 693 -2.39 13.99 1.67
C ALA A 693 -3.89 14.26 1.60
N VAL A 694 -4.72 13.35 2.15
CA VAL A 694 -6.09 13.71 2.52
C VAL A 694 -5.99 14.55 3.78
N VAL A 695 -6.05 15.88 3.63
CA VAL A 695 -6.18 16.84 4.73
C VAL A 695 -7.38 16.44 5.58
#